data_AF-A0A965UBJ2-F1
#
_entry.id   AF-A0A965UBJ2-F1
#
_cell.length_a   1.000
_cell.length_b   1.000
_cell.length_c   1.000
_cell.angle_alpha   90.00
_cell.angle_beta   90.00
_cell.angle_gamma   90.00
#
_symmetry.space_group_name_H-M   'P 1'
#
loop_
_entity.id
_entity.type
_entity.pdbx_description
1 polymer ?
#
loop_
_entity_poly.entity_id
_entity_poly.type
_entity_poly.pdbx_seq_one_letter_code
_entity_poly.pdbx_strand_id
1 'polypeptide(L)'
;MKQHASVCVPYILALVLAFVPAVAQAAGAVTPTGSGDALYSNGTALLVDTKENLPGAATAVRASIAGFMEGTDDPDATVAYWTITGADATTTTYYIPIKAETVLYAGGDSGDVENARVTMKGGTVGGLVAGGTAGTVTNASVSMTGGTASSVTVGGGGLLNGEADLSISGGTPGDVALGAGLGNAAVSLHADGQTVSLSGDISVKSLSIKADTTLEVPSGSGNSLTALETLDVSGTLTNNGSVTANQVNASGTGIISNNSGAAIAAAVQIGSGAALTNKGAVAGDLINQGTVNLDNGTVSGDMQSSGAIVGTKTLSVAAGQSMTIAGGTVAPSLANNGSVRIQGGTLEGAITNAGELAISGGMVNGKVINESGKIMAVTGGTLAMVDNSGALEVSTAGRIMGGVSNDAGGMLNLKAGGGISGPVTNAGGLTITGGEVGGTLSNSGTLNVSGGTVNGAVTNGKTMNVSGGTISGKVINAGTGTVAVSAGGALSLSGDIDNEKGGSISGEGLTVAAGRTMTNQGTLNADTITVNGTLINDAGGSVAQDAQLINTATGVITNAGTIASALENRSGGRVVNTGLISGTPLTNAGALTNQNKGQISSTQINNSGTLTNDDGSSITSAATLANTGALTNNGTIAAKLDNKQNGTVTNNKTITGVVTNASGGSITNGENGTISGSLTNESGGTISNGGTISGEHGIG
;
A
#
# COMPACT_ATOMS: atom_id res chain seq x y z
N MET A 1 -29.03 -6.81 -13.83
CA MET A 1 -30.30 -6.07 -14.04
C MET A 1 -29.94 -4.60 -14.06
N LYS A 2 -30.04 -3.79 -15.13
CA LYS A 2 -30.79 -3.85 -16.38
C LYS A 2 -29.87 -3.91 -17.61
N GLN A 3 -30.35 -4.58 -18.64
CA GLN A 3 -29.72 -4.77 -19.95
C GLN A 3 -29.83 -3.51 -20.82
N HIS A 4 -28.88 -3.31 -21.74
CA HIS A 4 -29.13 -3.30 -23.18
C HIS A 4 -27.81 -3.55 -23.93
N ALA A 5 -27.84 -4.55 -24.80
CA ALA A 5 -26.77 -4.92 -25.72
C ALA A 5 -27.08 -4.39 -27.13
N SER A 6 -26.05 -4.01 -27.91
CA SER A 6 -25.94 -3.98 -29.39
C SER A 6 -24.78 -3.04 -29.78
N VAL A 7 -23.95 -3.18 -30.82
CA VAL A 7 -23.58 -4.17 -31.85
C VAL A 7 -22.31 -3.57 -32.49
N CYS A 8 -21.30 -4.39 -32.84
CA CYS A 8 -20.15 -3.97 -33.67
C CYS A 8 -20.56 -3.68 -35.13
N VAL A 9 -19.95 -2.66 -35.76
CA VAL A 9 -19.48 -2.53 -37.19
C VAL A 9 -19.18 -1.04 -37.49
N PRO A 10 -18.20 -0.69 -38.35
CA PRO A 10 -17.38 0.53 -38.23
C PRO A 10 -17.87 1.69 -39.11
N TYR A 11 -17.62 2.93 -38.67
CA TYR A 11 -17.70 4.13 -39.52
C TYR A 11 -16.40 4.90 -39.41
N ILE A 12 -15.50 4.59 -40.36
CA ILE A 12 -14.37 5.41 -40.76
C ILE A 12 -14.90 6.42 -41.79
N LEU A 13 -14.46 7.68 -41.67
CA LEU A 13 -14.42 8.69 -42.72
C LEU A 13 -15.77 9.28 -43.20
N ALA A 14 -16.31 10.27 -42.47
CA ALA A 14 -17.17 11.32 -43.01
C ALA A 14 -17.48 12.39 -41.94
N LEU A 15 -16.55 13.31 -41.66
CA LEU A 15 -16.91 14.56 -40.97
C LEU A 15 -15.96 15.73 -41.27
N VAL A 16 -15.78 16.06 -42.55
CA VAL A 16 -15.36 17.40 -42.98
C VAL A 16 -16.10 17.70 -44.29
N LEU A 17 -17.41 17.88 -44.23
CA LEU A 17 -18.21 18.62 -45.20
C LEU A 17 -19.65 18.65 -44.68
N ALA A 18 -20.07 19.75 -44.05
CA ALA A 18 -21.39 20.37 -44.23
C ALA A 18 -21.77 21.32 -43.08
N PHE A 19 -22.28 22.49 -43.48
CA PHE A 19 -23.03 23.51 -42.72
C PHE A 19 -22.28 24.48 -41.79
N VAL A 20 -21.78 25.56 -42.39
CA VAL A 20 -21.98 26.92 -41.85
C VAL A 20 -23.18 27.52 -42.59
N PRO A 21 -24.16 28.16 -41.92
CA PRO A 21 -25.33 28.72 -42.59
C PRO A 21 -24.92 29.85 -43.54
N ALA A 22 -25.46 29.82 -44.75
CA ALA A 22 -25.30 30.87 -45.74
C ALA A 22 -25.89 32.19 -45.22
N VAL A 23 -25.04 33.04 -44.64
CA VAL A 23 -25.26 34.48 -44.70
C VAL A 23 -24.89 34.88 -46.12
N ALA A 24 -25.83 35.45 -46.86
CA ALA A 24 -25.57 36.00 -48.18
C ALA A 24 -24.49 37.09 -48.08
N GLN A 25 -23.23 36.75 -48.37
CA GLN A 25 -22.17 37.73 -48.54
C GLN A 25 -22.39 38.46 -49.86
N ALA A 26 -22.37 39.79 -49.78
CA ALA A 26 -22.49 40.68 -50.92
C ALA A 26 -21.34 40.46 -51.92
N ALA A 27 -21.64 40.64 -53.19
CA ALA A 27 -20.80 40.41 -54.37
C ALA A 27 -19.57 41.34 -54.48
N GLY A 28 -18.64 41.23 -53.53
CA GLY A 28 -17.33 41.89 -53.53
C GLY A 28 -16.14 40.99 -53.14
N ALA A 29 -16.35 39.67 -53.00
CA ALA A 29 -15.33 38.71 -52.57
C ALA A 29 -14.39 38.28 -53.73
N VAL A 30 -13.43 39.17 -53.99
CA VAL A 30 -12.02 39.04 -54.41
C VAL A 30 -11.57 37.79 -55.17
N THR A 31 -11.18 37.99 -56.43
CA THR A 31 -10.33 37.08 -57.23
C THR A 31 -8.96 36.88 -56.57
N PRO A 32 -8.26 35.75 -56.82
CA PRO A 32 -6.87 35.61 -56.42
C PRO A 32 -6.02 36.80 -56.88
N THR A 33 -5.08 37.25 -56.04
CA THR A 33 -4.08 38.28 -56.38
C THR A 33 -2.70 37.66 -56.42
N GLY A 34 -1.71 38.37 -56.97
CA GLY A 34 -0.36 37.85 -57.06
C GLY A 34 0.67 38.95 -57.26
N SER A 35 1.87 38.71 -56.76
CA SER A 35 3.00 39.63 -56.83
C SER A 35 4.31 38.85 -56.85
N GLY A 36 5.16 39.11 -57.83
CA GLY A 36 6.37 38.32 -58.06
C GLY A 36 6.03 36.86 -58.32
N ASP A 37 6.63 35.94 -57.54
CA ASP A 37 6.33 34.51 -57.59
C ASP A 37 5.31 34.07 -56.49
N ALA A 38 4.58 35.00 -55.86
CA ALA A 38 3.57 34.70 -54.83
C ALA A 38 2.13 34.84 -55.36
N LEU A 39 1.26 33.86 -55.06
CA LEU A 39 -0.16 33.84 -55.42
C LEU A 39 -1.04 33.71 -54.17
N TYR A 40 -2.08 34.54 -54.06
CA TYR A 40 -2.92 34.69 -52.87
C TYR A 40 -4.37 34.33 -53.16
N SER A 41 -4.99 33.53 -52.30
CA SER A 41 -6.37 33.04 -52.48
C SER A 41 -7.47 34.09 -52.21
N ASN A 42 -7.19 35.10 -51.37
CA ASN A 42 -8.11 36.17 -50.96
C ASN A 42 -9.52 35.70 -50.55
N GLY A 43 -9.63 34.57 -49.85
CA GLY A 43 -10.90 34.04 -49.35
C GLY A 43 -11.67 33.17 -50.36
N THR A 44 -11.17 33.03 -51.60
CA THR A 44 -11.66 32.04 -52.56
C THR A 44 -10.87 30.73 -52.43
N ALA A 45 -11.51 29.57 -52.58
CA ALA A 45 -10.80 28.29 -52.58
C ALA A 45 -9.93 28.15 -53.83
N LEU A 46 -8.61 28.11 -53.64
CA LEU A 46 -7.61 27.96 -54.70
C LEU A 46 -7.12 26.51 -54.77
N LEU A 47 -7.21 25.87 -55.93
CA LEU A 47 -6.79 24.50 -56.15
C LEU A 47 -5.55 24.44 -57.06
N VAL A 48 -4.68 23.47 -56.86
CA VAL A 48 -3.45 23.27 -57.63
C VAL A 48 -3.40 21.85 -58.18
N ASP A 49 -3.16 21.73 -59.48
CA ASP A 49 -3.02 20.44 -60.19
C ASP A 49 -2.21 20.64 -61.49
N THR A 50 -2.04 19.59 -62.29
CA THR A 50 -1.55 19.71 -63.67
C THR A 50 -2.69 20.17 -64.59
N LYS A 51 -2.37 20.90 -65.67
CA LYS A 51 -3.37 21.48 -66.59
C LYS A 51 -4.31 20.45 -67.20
N GLU A 52 -3.82 19.24 -67.48
CA GLU A 52 -4.63 18.12 -67.97
C GLU A 52 -5.75 17.67 -67.00
N ASN A 53 -5.62 17.96 -65.71
CA ASN A 53 -6.55 17.55 -64.66
C ASN A 53 -7.63 18.60 -64.34
N LEU A 54 -7.73 19.68 -65.12
CA LEU A 54 -8.71 20.73 -64.89
C LEU A 54 -10.15 20.20 -65.01
N PRO A 55 -11.04 20.50 -64.04
CA PRO A 55 -12.42 20.05 -64.08
C PRO A 55 -13.18 20.72 -65.23
N GLY A 56 -13.73 19.90 -66.14
CA GLY A 56 -14.53 20.37 -67.27
C GLY A 56 -13.73 21.21 -68.27
N ALA A 57 -12.57 20.71 -68.74
CA ALA A 57 -11.61 21.39 -69.61
C ALA A 57 -12.18 22.16 -70.82
N ALA A 58 -13.41 21.87 -71.27
CA ALA A 58 -14.11 22.62 -72.33
C ALA A 58 -14.62 24.02 -71.91
N THR A 59 -14.72 24.31 -70.60
CA THR A 59 -15.25 25.56 -70.02
C THR A 59 -14.24 26.29 -69.12
N ALA A 60 -12.97 25.87 -69.14
CA ALA A 60 -11.91 26.51 -68.36
C ALA A 60 -11.38 27.77 -69.07
N VAL A 61 -11.29 28.88 -68.35
CA VAL A 61 -10.83 30.18 -68.86
C VAL A 61 -9.45 30.49 -68.28
N ARG A 62 -8.48 30.75 -69.15
CA ARG A 62 -7.15 31.23 -68.73
C ARG A 62 -7.29 32.64 -68.16
N ALA A 63 -6.94 32.81 -66.89
CA ALA A 63 -6.87 34.12 -66.24
C ALA A 63 -5.46 34.71 -66.36
N SER A 64 -5.33 36.02 -66.11
CA SER A 64 -4.05 36.71 -65.95
C SER A 64 -4.10 37.62 -64.74
N ILE A 65 -3.07 37.60 -63.90
CA ILE A 65 -2.99 38.43 -62.69
C ILE A 65 -1.86 39.45 -62.82
N ALA A 66 -2.18 40.72 -62.61
CA ALA A 66 -1.21 41.80 -62.70
C ALA A 66 -0.14 41.67 -61.61
N GLY A 67 1.14 41.73 -62.00
CA GLY A 67 2.28 41.63 -61.08
C GLY A 67 2.71 40.21 -60.72
N PHE A 68 1.96 39.19 -61.12
CA PHE A 68 2.31 37.77 -60.96
C PHE A 68 3.15 37.27 -62.14
N MET A 69 4.16 36.46 -61.86
CA MET A 69 4.99 35.81 -62.87
C MET A 69 4.45 34.42 -63.24
N GLU A 70 3.75 34.34 -64.38
CA GLU A 70 3.15 33.10 -64.89
C GLU A 70 4.19 32.09 -65.41
N GLY A 71 3.84 30.80 -65.34
CA GLY A 71 4.59 29.69 -65.92
C GLY A 71 4.29 29.45 -67.41
N THR A 72 4.85 28.37 -67.96
CA THR A 72 4.56 27.94 -69.34
C THR A 72 3.15 27.38 -69.46
N ASP A 73 2.46 27.63 -70.57
CA ASP A 73 1.06 27.19 -70.78
C ASP A 73 0.96 25.77 -71.41
N ASP A 74 1.90 24.90 -71.09
CA ASP A 74 2.01 23.52 -71.60
C ASP A 74 0.93 22.60 -70.96
N PRO A 75 0.37 21.59 -71.66
CA PRO A 75 -0.50 20.58 -71.05
C PRO A 75 0.05 19.93 -69.74
N ASP A 76 1.37 19.82 -69.58
CA ASP A 76 1.97 19.25 -68.37
C ASP A 76 2.27 20.30 -67.28
N ALA A 77 1.96 21.58 -67.54
CA ALA A 77 2.25 22.66 -66.61
C ALA A 77 1.41 22.55 -65.33
N THR A 78 2.01 22.92 -64.21
CA THR A 78 1.27 23.10 -62.95
C THR A 78 0.40 24.34 -63.07
N VAL A 79 -0.87 24.23 -62.73
CA VAL A 79 -1.85 25.31 -62.78
C VAL A 79 -2.50 25.52 -61.42
N ALA A 80 -2.71 26.78 -61.05
CA ALA A 80 -3.62 27.15 -59.98
C ALA A 80 -4.98 27.51 -60.58
N TYR A 81 -6.07 26.97 -60.03
CA TYR A 81 -7.42 27.21 -60.52
C TYR A 81 -8.43 27.44 -59.39
N TRP A 82 -9.49 28.17 -59.71
CA TRP A 82 -10.63 28.40 -58.81
C TRP A 82 -11.92 28.44 -59.63
N THR A 83 -13.05 28.34 -58.96
CA THR A 83 -14.37 28.37 -59.62
C THR A 83 -15.19 29.53 -59.11
N ILE A 84 -15.89 30.21 -60.02
CA ILE A 84 -16.87 31.24 -59.67
C ILE A 84 -18.22 30.74 -60.18
N THR A 85 -19.21 30.70 -59.29
CA THR A 85 -20.59 30.41 -59.67
C THR A 85 -21.35 31.72 -59.81
N GLY A 86 -21.78 32.04 -61.03
CA GLY A 86 -22.57 33.22 -61.33
C GLY A 86 -23.97 33.17 -60.72
N ALA A 87 -24.65 34.32 -60.71
CA ALA A 87 -26.03 34.42 -60.21
C ALA A 87 -27.05 33.56 -60.99
N ASP A 88 -26.68 33.09 -62.18
CA ASP A 88 -27.42 32.16 -63.04
C ASP A 88 -27.09 30.68 -62.80
N ALA A 89 -26.34 30.38 -61.74
CA ALA A 89 -25.82 29.05 -61.40
C ALA A 89 -24.83 28.44 -62.42
N THR A 90 -24.29 29.24 -63.35
CA THR A 90 -23.19 28.80 -64.21
C THR A 90 -21.86 28.84 -63.45
N THR A 91 -21.12 27.73 -63.44
CA THR A 91 -19.81 27.64 -62.80
C THR A 91 -18.72 27.77 -63.86
N THR A 92 -17.91 28.82 -63.76
CA THR A 92 -16.73 29.02 -64.62
C THR A 92 -15.47 28.67 -63.85
N THR A 93 -14.63 27.80 -64.40
CA THR A 93 -13.30 27.48 -63.86
C THR A 93 -12.28 28.42 -64.46
N TYR A 94 -11.60 29.21 -63.63
CA TYR A 94 -10.48 30.05 -64.04
C TYR A 94 -9.18 29.36 -63.66
N TYR A 95 -8.17 29.39 -64.55
CA TYR A 95 -6.86 28.79 -64.28
C TYR A 95 -5.70 29.69 -64.69
N ILE A 96 -4.55 29.53 -64.03
CA ILE A 96 -3.30 30.25 -64.29
C ILE A 96 -2.14 29.25 -64.25
N PRO A 97 -1.33 29.12 -65.31
CA PRO A 97 -0.08 28.37 -65.26
C PRO A 97 0.91 29.04 -64.30
N ILE A 98 1.46 28.26 -63.37
CA ILE A 98 2.38 28.74 -62.34
C ILE A 98 3.75 28.09 -62.49
N LYS A 99 4.80 28.76 -62.00
CA LYS A 99 6.16 28.21 -62.00
C LYS A 99 6.33 27.21 -60.85
N ALA A 100 7.35 26.37 -60.96
CA ALA A 100 7.71 25.42 -59.92
C ALA A 100 8.16 26.12 -58.62
N GLU A 101 8.61 27.37 -58.68
CA GLU A 101 9.06 28.16 -57.52
C GLU A 101 7.92 29.00 -56.90
N THR A 102 6.70 28.95 -57.45
CA THR A 102 5.58 29.78 -56.98
C THR A 102 5.17 29.40 -55.56
N VAL A 103 5.00 30.39 -54.67
CA VAL A 103 4.47 30.20 -53.31
C VAL A 103 2.99 30.59 -53.28
N LEU A 104 2.14 29.68 -52.81
CA LEU A 104 0.70 29.90 -52.71
C LEU A 104 0.27 30.17 -51.26
N TYR A 105 -0.45 31.26 -51.06
CA TYR A 105 -0.93 31.72 -49.76
C TYR A 105 -2.45 31.53 -49.65
N ALA A 106 -2.89 30.75 -48.68
CA ALA A 106 -4.26 30.76 -48.18
C ALA A 106 -4.45 32.01 -47.29
N GLY A 107 -4.37 33.18 -47.92
CA GLY A 107 -4.52 34.50 -47.32
C GLY A 107 -4.50 35.59 -48.39
N GLY A 108 -4.25 36.83 -47.96
CA GLY A 108 -4.07 37.99 -48.83
C GLY A 108 -2.70 38.65 -48.68
N ASP A 109 -2.38 39.51 -49.64
CA ASP A 109 -1.19 40.39 -49.62
C ASP A 109 -1.42 41.70 -48.86
N SER A 110 -2.68 42.06 -48.64
CA SER A 110 -3.13 43.26 -47.93
C SER A 110 -4.60 43.10 -47.48
N GLY A 111 -4.98 43.81 -46.41
CA GLY A 111 -6.35 43.78 -45.88
C GLY A 111 -6.71 42.51 -45.10
N ASP A 112 -7.91 42.50 -44.52
CA ASP A 112 -8.40 41.33 -43.77
C ASP A 112 -9.07 40.32 -44.72
N VAL A 113 -8.80 39.04 -44.53
CA VAL A 113 -9.30 37.93 -45.37
C VAL A 113 -10.01 36.91 -44.50
N GLU A 114 -11.13 36.37 -44.96
CA GLU A 114 -11.89 35.33 -44.28
C GLU A 114 -11.96 34.05 -45.12
N ASN A 115 -11.85 32.88 -44.48
CA ASN A 115 -12.07 31.54 -45.07
C ASN A 115 -11.15 31.23 -46.27
N ALA A 116 -9.88 31.61 -46.18
CA ALA A 116 -8.89 31.37 -47.23
C ALA A 116 -8.46 29.90 -47.30
N ARG A 117 -8.43 29.31 -48.49
CA ARG A 117 -8.09 27.89 -48.67
C ARG A 117 -7.20 27.65 -49.88
N VAL A 118 -6.17 26.82 -49.72
CA VAL A 118 -5.35 26.29 -50.82
C VAL A 118 -5.36 24.76 -50.76
N THR A 119 -5.60 24.09 -51.89
CA THR A 119 -5.59 22.62 -51.97
C THR A 119 -4.78 22.13 -53.16
N MET A 120 -3.76 21.31 -52.92
CA MET A 120 -2.87 20.75 -53.93
C MET A 120 -3.15 19.26 -54.15
N LYS A 121 -3.32 18.88 -55.42
CA LYS A 121 -3.58 17.50 -55.86
C LYS A 121 -2.47 16.95 -56.77
N GLY A 122 -1.72 17.81 -57.44
CA GLY A 122 -0.64 17.44 -58.37
C GLY A 122 0.24 18.64 -58.74
N GLY A 123 1.31 18.39 -59.51
CA GLY A 123 2.26 19.42 -59.95
C GLY A 123 3.39 19.74 -58.96
N THR A 124 4.14 20.81 -59.24
CA THR A 124 5.28 21.26 -58.41
C THR A 124 5.15 22.74 -58.06
N VAL A 125 5.34 23.09 -56.79
CA VAL A 125 5.27 24.47 -56.27
C VAL A 125 6.42 24.80 -55.30
N GLY A 126 6.71 26.09 -55.15
CA GLY A 126 7.76 26.59 -54.26
C GLY A 126 7.34 26.54 -52.80
N GLY A 127 6.05 26.71 -52.52
CA GLY A 127 5.52 26.46 -51.19
C GLY A 127 4.01 26.66 -51.07
N LEU A 128 3.45 26.13 -50.00
CA LEU A 128 2.05 26.31 -49.60
C LEU A 128 2.03 26.96 -48.21
N VAL A 129 1.29 28.04 -48.03
CA VAL A 129 1.26 28.79 -46.76
C VAL A 129 -0.18 29.01 -46.32
N ALA A 130 -0.56 28.49 -45.13
CA ALA A 130 -1.79 28.86 -44.46
C ALA A 130 -1.57 30.17 -43.69
N GLY A 131 -1.81 31.29 -44.36
CA GLY A 131 -1.49 32.63 -43.87
C GLY A 131 -1.37 33.66 -45.00
N GLY A 132 -1.33 34.94 -44.62
CA GLY A 132 -1.04 36.06 -45.52
C GLY A 132 0.33 36.69 -45.27
N THR A 133 0.75 37.59 -46.15
CA THR A 133 1.97 38.39 -45.94
C THR A 133 1.69 39.67 -45.15
N ALA A 134 0.45 40.15 -45.13
CA ALA A 134 -0.02 41.28 -44.30
C ALA A 134 -1.52 41.14 -43.96
N GLY A 135 -2.00 41.91 -42.98
CA GLY A 135 -3.41 41.91 -42.55
C GLY A 135 -3.80 40.75 -41.64
N THR A 136 -5.09 40.65 -41.31
CA THR A 136 -5.66 39.56 -40.49
C THR A 136 -6.29 38.50 -41.38
N VAL A 137 -5.89 37.24 -41.25
CA VAL A 137 -6.56 36.11 -41.91
C VAL A 137 -7.39 35.36 -40.88
N THR A 138 -8.71 35.34 -41.06
CA THR A 138 -9.63 34.54 -40.23
C THR A 138 -9.96 33.26 -40.98
N ASN A 139 -9.68 32.10 -40.39
CA ASN A 139 -9.85 30.79 -41.00
C ASN A 139 -8.96 30.58 -42.25
N ALA A 140 -7.85 29.87 -42.09
CA ALA A 140 -6.94 29.53 -43.18
C ALA A 140 -6.73 28.02 -43.26
N SER A 141 -6.71 27.44 -44.46
CA SER A 141 -6.41 26.01 -44.61
C SER A 141 -5.52 25.73 -45.81
N VAL A 142 -4.56 24.83 -45.61
CA VAL A 142 -3.75 24.24 -46.67
C VAL A 142 -3.96 22.73 -46.65
N SER A 143 -4.23 22.16 -47.82
CA SER A 143 -4.30 20.72 -48.01
C SER A 143 -3.42 20.25 -49.16
N MET A 144 -2.72 19.12 -48.99
CA MET A 144 -1.92 18.45 -50.01
C MET A 144 -2.25 16.96 -50.04
N THR A 145 -2.67 16.49 -51.21
CA THR A 145 -3.04 15.08 -51.46
C THR A 145 -2.15 14.43 -52.52
N GLY A 146 -1.35 15.23 -53.24
CA GLY A 146 -0.39 14.80 -54.26
C GLY A 146 0.49 15.96 -54.75
N GLY A 147 1.48 15.66 -55.59
CA GLY A 147 2.46 16.63 -56.13
C GLY A 147 3.66 16.91 -55.21
N THR A 148 4.48 17.91 -55.55
CA THR A 148 5.71 18.32 -54.83
C THR A 148 5.65 19.78 -54.39
N ALA A 149 5.87 20.07 -53.11
CA ALA A 149 5.99 21.45 -52.60
C ALA A 149 7.32 21.60 -51.86
N SER A 150 8.12 22.64 -52.14
CA SER A 150 9.41 22.81 -51.44
C SER A 150 9.25 23.16 -49.96
N SER A 151 8.14 23.79 -49.58
CA SER A 151 7.74 23.97 -48.18
C SER A 151 6.22 23.98 -48.00
N VAL A 152 5.75 23.60 -46.81
CA VAL A 152 4.35 23.70 -46.40
C VAL A 152 4.29 24.30 -45.00
N THR A 153 3.75 25.50 -44.86
CA THR A 153 3.80 26.26 -43.61
C THR A 153 2.41 26.67 -43.15
N VAL A 154 2.16 26.60 -41.85
CA VAL A 154 1.04 27.31 -41.20
C VAL A 154 1.62 28.46 -40.41
N GLY A 155 1.14 29.68 -40.66
CA GLY A 155 1.78 30.89 -40.16
C GLY A 155 2.50 31.67 -41.26
N GLY A 156 2.68 32.97 -41.05
CA GLY A 156 3.20 33.89 -42.05
C GLY A 156 3.45 35.30 -41.48
N GLY A 157 3.63 36.29 -42.36
CA GLY A 157 3.84 37.68 -41.95
C GLY A 157 2.59 38.35 -41.35
N GLY A 158 1.39 37.92 -41.76
CA GLY A 158 0.10 38.39 -41.24
C GLY A 158 -0.38 37.67 -39.97
N LEU A 159 -1.37 38.25 -39.30
CA LEU A 159 -1.97 37.67 -38.10
C LEU A 159 -3.08 36.67 -38.48
N LEU A 160 -2.98 35.43 -38.03
CA LEU A 160 -3.98 34.39 -38.17
C LEU A 160 -4.87 34.30 -36.93
N ASN A 161 -6.17 34.35 -37.16
CA ASN A 161 -7.23 34.19 -36.17
C ASN A 161 -8.22 33.09 -36.62
N GLY A 162 -9.03 32.59 -35.69
CA GLY A 162 -10.02 31.55 -36.01
C GLY A 162 -9.37 30.17 -36.15
N GLU A 163 -9.75 29.40 -37.16
CA GLU A 163 -9.23 28.04 -37.40
C GLU A 163 -8.06 28.03 -38.39
N ALA A 164 -7.02 27.25 -38.13
CA ALA A 164 -5.90 27.08 -39.05
C ALA A 164 -5.60 25.59 -39.26
N ASP A 165 -5.87 25.09 -40.46
CA ASP A 165 -5.75 23.66 -40.77
C ASP A 165 -4.58 23.38 -41.73
N LEU A 166 -3.76 22.40 -41.36
CA LEU A 166 -2.77 21.76 -42.23
C LEU A 166 -3.19 20.31 -42.46
N SER A 167 -3.36 19.91 -43.73
CA SER A 167 -3.68 18.54 -44.08
C SER A 167 -2.79 18.01 -45.21
N ILE A 168 -1.86 17.10 -44.91
CA ILE A 168 -1.03 16.37 -45.87
C ILE A 168 -1.36 14.88 -45.75
N SER A 169 -1.88 14.30 -46.83
CA SER A 169 -2.20 12.85 -46.92
C SER A 169 -1.53 12.16 -48.11
N GLY A 170 -0.73 12.90 -48.89
CA GLY A 170 0.01 12.39 -50.05
C GLY A 170 0.92 13.46 -50.68
N GLY A 171 1.73 13.05 -51.65
CA GLY A 171 2.74 13.90 -52.30
C GLY A 171 4.09 13.95 -51.57
N THR A 172 4.97 14.86 -51.98
CA THR A 172 6.34 15.02 -51.45
C THR A 172 6.55 16.46 -50.97
N PRO A 173 6.22 16.76 -49.70
CA PRO A 173 6.53 18.05 -49.12
C PRO A 173 8.02 18.11 -48.77
N GLY A 174 8.63 19.28 -48.92
CA GLY A 174 9.93 19.60 -48.34
C GLY A 174 9.77 19.94 -46.86
N ASP A 175 10.13 21.16 -46.47
CA ASP A 175 10.03 21.58 -45.07
C ASP A 175 8.56 21.81 -44.68
N VAL A 176 8.06 21.09 -43.67
CA VAL A 176 6.73 21.33 -43.09
C VAL A 176 6.91 22.09 -41.78
N ALA A 177 6.33 23.28 -41.67
CA ALA A 177 6.64 24.19 -40.56
C ALA A 177 5.42 24.83 -39.91
N LEU A 178 5.54 25.10 -38.61
CA LEU A 178 4.72 26.06 -37.89
C LEU A 178 5.52 27.36 -37.71
N GLY A 179 5.05 28.43 -38.35
CA GLY A 179 5.67 29.74 -38.38
C GLY A 179 4.94 30.78 -37.51
N ALA A 180 5.53 31.96 -37.42
CA ALA A 180 4.99 33.09 -36.65
C ALA A 180 3.61 33.57 -37.14
N GLY A 181 3.00 34.49 -36.38
CA GLY A 181 1.73 35.13 -36.78
C GLY A 181 0.46 34.36 -36.39
N LEU A 182 0.55 33.27 -35.62
CA LEU A 182 -0.60 32.40 -35.27
C LEU A 182 -1.40 32.83 -34.03
N GLY A 183 -1.18 34.04 -33.52
CA GLY A 183 -1.48 34.47 -32.14
C GLY A 183 -2.71 33.87 -31.45
N ASN A 184 -3.90 33.95 -32.06
CA ASN A 184 -5.17 33.45 -31.47
C ASN A 184 -5.83 32.37 -32.33
N ALA A 185 -5.08 31.69 -33.20
CA ALA A 185 -5.59 30.62 -34.03
C ALA A 185 -5.73 29.30 -33.24
N ALA A 186 -6.80 28.55 -33.53
CA ALA A 186 -6.94 27.15 -33.19
C ALA A 186 -6.35 26.33 -34.35
N VAL A 187 -5.21 25.69 -34.14
CA VAL A 187 -4.44 25.02 -35.19
C VAL A 187 -4.69 23.51 -35.16
N SER A 188 -4.92 22.89 -36.32
CA SER A 188 -5.00 21.43 -36.47
C SER A 188 -3.96 20.95 -37.49
N LEU A 189 -3.10 20.02 -37.07
CA LEU A 189 -2.07 19.40 -37.89
C LEU A 189 -2.44 17.96 -38.22
N HIS A 190 -2.62 17.67 -39.50
CA HIS A 190 -2.77 16.33 -40.05
C HIS A 190 -1.72 16.18 -41.14
N ALA A 191 -0.54 15.66 -40.84
CA ALA A 191 0.52 15.45 -41.83
C ALA A 191 1.02 14.01 -41.77
N ASP A 192 0.37 13.13 -42.52
CA ASP A 192 0.54 11.68 -42.45
C ASP A 192 2.00 11.28 -42.73
N GLY A 193 2.67 10.76 -41.71
CA GLY A 193 4.07 10.31 -41.76
C GLY A 193 5.11 11.43 -41.80
N GLN A 194 4.70 12.69 -41.63
CA GLN A 194 5.59 13.86 -41.73
C GLN A 194 5.91 14.48 -40.38
N THR A 195 7.06 15.16 -40.32
CA THR A 195 7.47 16.00 -39.19
C THR A 195 7.19 17.46 -39.52
N VAL A 196 6.37 18.10 -38.69
CA VAL A 196 6.18 19.54 -38.64
C VAL A 196 7.18 20.12 -37.63
N SER A 197 8.07 21.00 -38.05
CA SER A 197 9.03 21.65 -37.15
C SER A 197 8.59 23.08 -36.80
N LEU A 198 8.82 23.51 -35.56
CA LEU A 198 8.65 24.92 -35.21
C LEU A 198 9.76 25.78 -35.85
N SER A 199 9.37 26.95 -36.33
CA SER A 199 10.27 27.99 -36.80
C SER A 199 10.13 29.24 -35.93
N GLY A 200 10.78 29.24 -34.77
CA GLY A 200 10.77 30.35 -33.81
C GLY A 200 9.83 30.14 -32.62
N ASP A 201 9.55 31.22 -31.90
CA ASP A 201 8.58 31.25 -30.81
C ASP A 201 7.15 31.35 -31.35
N ILE A 202 6.35 30.32 -31.09
CA ILE A 202 5.00 30.17 -31.61
C ILE A 202 3.99 30.32 -30.47
N SER A 203 2.99 31.17 -30.67
CA SER A 203 1.84 31.32 -29.77
C SER A 203 0.54 31.07 -30.53
N VAL A 204 -0.30 30.19 -29.99
CA VAL A 204 -1.59 29.78 -30.54
C VAL A 204 -2.64 29.73 -29.44
N LYS A 205 -3.92 29.77 -29.80
CA LYS A 205 -5.01 29.54 -28.85
C LYS A 205 -5.02 28.08 -28.39
N SER A 206 -5.08 27.16 -29.34
CA SER A 206 -5.07 25.71 -29.12
C SER A 206 -4.37 25.02 -30.29
N LEU A 207 -3.79 23.84 -30.05
CA LEU A 207 -3.12 23.05 -31.08
C LEU A 207 -3.51 21.57 -30.99
N SER A 208 -3.92 20.99 -32.12
CA SER A 208 -4.21 19.56 -32.22
C SER A 208 -3.23 18.88 -33.18
N ILE A 209 -2.49 17.89 -32.70
CA ILE A 209 -1.62 17.01 -33.49
C ILE A 209 -2.40 15.73 -33.75
N LYS A 210 -2.85 15.51 -35.00
CA LYS A 210 -3.61 14.30 -35.38
C LYS A 210 -2.70 13.08 -35.44
N ALA A 211 -3.33 11.90 -35.55
CA ALA A 211 -2.62 10.64 -35.72
C ALA A 211 -1.62 10.71 -36.89
N ASP A 212 -0.57 9.90 -36.80
CA ASP A 212 0.50 9.81 -37.82
C ASP A 212 1.24 11.12 -38.13
N THR A 213 0.99 12.19 -37.38
CA THR A 213 1.67 13.48 -37.48
C THR A 213 2.71 13.62 -36.37
N THR A 214 3.91 14.10 -36.68
CA THR A 214 4.91 14.46 -35.67
C THR A 214 5.08 15.97 -35.61
N LEU A 215 5.00 16.56 -34.41
CA LEU A 215 5.43 17.94 -34.15
C LEU A 215 6.77 17.91 -33.42
N GLU A 216 7.76 18.62 -33.95
CA GLU A 216 9.04 18.84 -33.27
C GLU A 216 9.14 20.28 -32.78
N VAL A 217 9.37 20.44 -31.47
CA VAL A 217 9.83 21.69 -30.85
C VAL A 217 11.36 21.60 -30.73
N PRO A 218 12.13 22.31 -31.56
CA PRO A 218 13.59 22.20 -31.57
C PRO A 218 14.22 22.74 -30.27
N SER A 219 15.49 22.39 -30.06
CA SER A 219 16.30 22.98 -28.99
C SER A 219 16.77 24.39 -29.36
N GLY A 220 17.29 25.13 -28.38
CA GLY A 220 17.85 26.47 -28.57
C GLY A 220 16.97 27.61 -28.04
N SER A 221 17.59 28.77 -27.79
CA SER A 221 16.88 29.98 -27.38
C SER A 221 16.10 30.55 -28.57
N GLY A 222 14.77 30.65 -28.43
CA GLY A 222 13.87 31.18 -29.48
C GLY A 222 13.05 30.12 -30.21
N ASN A 223 12.97 28.89 -29.70
CA ASN A 223 12.05 27.84 -30.17
C ASN A 223 11.15 27.39 -29.01
N SER A 224 10.07 28.13 -28.78
CA SER A 224 9.06 27.84 -27.74
C SER A 224 7.67 27.69 -28.34
N LEU A 225 6.91 26.72 -27.86
CA LEU A 225 5.48 26.59 -28.16
C LEU A 225 4.66 27.10 -26.97
N THR A 226 3.75 28.03 -27.22
CA THR A 226 2.74 28.47 -26.25
C THR A 226 1.34 28.18 -26.80
N ALA A 227 0.63 27.26 -26.17
CA ALA A 227 -0.80 27.01 -26.43
C ALA A 227 -1.62 27.58 -25.27
N LEU A 228 -2.34 28.67 -25.49
CA LEU A 228 -3.01 29.42 -24.43
C LEU A 228 -4.11 28.61 -23.71
N GLU A 229 -4.69 27.62 -24.38
CA GLU A 229 -5.68 26.69 -23.83
C GLU A 229 -5.13 25.26 -23.81
N THR A 230 -5.35 24.49 -24.88
CA THR A 230 -5.00 23.06 -24.93
C THR A 230 -3.98 22.74 -26.02
N LEU A 231 -3.15 21.74 -25.73
CA LEU A 231 -2.32 21.03 -26.70
C LEU A 231 -2.76 19.56 -26.72
N ASP A 232 -3.51 19.17 -27.74
CA ASP A 232 -4.07 17.82 -27.88
C ASP A 232 -3.22 16.97 -28.84
N VAL A 233 -2.68 15.86 -28.35
CA VAL A 233 -1.71 15.01 -29.03
C VAL A 233 -2.31 13.63 -29.29
N SER A 234 -2.72 13.37 -30.53
CA SER A 234 -3.09 12.03 -31.02
C SER A 234 -1.99 11.40 -31.88
N GLY A 235 -1.09 12.23 -32.43
CA GLY A 235 0.16 11.83 -33.10
C GLY A 235 1.34 11.85 -32.14
N THR A 236 2.46 12.46 -32.54
CA THR A 236 3.68 12.56 -31.73
C THR A 236 4.07 14.00 -31.48
N LEU A 237 4.37 14.34 -30.23
CA LEU A 237 5.06 15.56 -29.82
C LEU A 237 6.48 15.22 -29.40
N THR A 238 7.48 15.74 -30.11
CA THR A 238 8.90 15.67 -29.73
C THR A 238 9.34 17.03 -29.22
N ASN A 239 9.50 17.16 -27.89
CA ASN A 239 9.94 18.39 -27.26
C ASN A 239 11.42 18.34 -26.91
N ASN A 240 12.23 19.16 -27.60
CA ASN A 240 13.64 19.43 -27.33
C ASN A 240 13.87 20.84 -26.74
N GLY A 241 12.82 21.65 -26.63
CA GLY A 241 12.86 23.05 -26.20
C GLY A 241 11.89 23.34 -25.07
N SER A 242 10.99 24.30 -25.27
CA SER A 242 10.01 24.73 -24.27
C SER A 242 8.60 24.61 -24.80
N VAL A 243 7.71 24.00 -24.02
CA VAL A 243 6.26 23.95 -24.26
C VAL A 243 5.57 24.57 -23.05
N THR A 244 4.72 25.56 -23.28
CA THR A 244 3.84 26.17 -22.28
C THR A 244 2.40 25.97 -22.72
N ALA A 245 1.56 25.43 -21.84
CA ALA A 245 0.14 25.31 -22.08
C ALA A 245 -0.63 25.31 -20.76
N ASN A 246 -1.94 25.57 -20.78
CA ASN A 246 -2.75 25.28 -19.58
C ASN A 246 -2.82 23.76 -19.39
N GLN A 247 -3.02 23.01 -20.47
CA GLN A 247 -3.10 21.57 -20.44
C GLN A 247 -2.55 20.92 -21.72
N VAL A 248 -1.77 19.86 -21.56
CA VAL A 248 -1.31 18.99 -22.64
C VAL A 248 -1.97 17.62 -22.49
N ASN A 249 -2.74 17.20 -23.49
CA ASN A 249 -3.49 15.95 -23.48
C ASN A 249 -2.94 14.99 -24.54
N ALA A 250 -2.45 13.82 -24.15
CA ALA A 250 -2.20 12.73 -25.09
C ALA A 250 -3.40 11.76 -25.08
N SER A 251 -3.90 11.35 -26.24
CA SER A 251 -5.03 10.43 -26.35
C SER A 251 -4.86 9.43 -27.48
N GLY A 252 -5.58 8.31 -27.44
CA GLY A 252 -5.45 7.24 -28.43
C GLY A 252 -4.03 6.68 -28.45
N THR A 253 -3.34 6.77 -29.57
CA THR A 253 -1.93 6.36 -29.73
C THR A 253 -0.95 7.52 -29.53
N GLY A 254 -1.41 8.65 -28.98
CA GLY A 254 -0.61 9.86 -28.83
C GLY A 254 0.67 9.63 -28.02
N ILE A 255 1.79 10.15 -28.51
CA ILE A 255 3.10 10.05 -27.87
C ILE A 255 3.62 11.44 -27.54
N ILE A 256 4.03 11.66 -26.29
CA ILE A 256 4.79 12.82 -25.88
C ILE A 256 6.21 12.37 -25.51
N SER A 257 7.22 12.94 -26.16
CA SER A 257 8.63 12.75 -25.86
C SER A 257 9.21 14.07 -25.37
N ASN A 258 9.35 14.23 -24.06
CA ASN A 258 10.00 15.38 -23.44
C ASN A 258 11.47 15.05 -23.19
N ASN A 259 12.36 15.52 -24.05
CA ASN A 259 13.77 15.13 -24.05
C ASN A 259 14.56 15.86 -22.97
N SER A 260 15.82 15.44 -22.79
CA SER A 260 16.69 16.01 -21.76
C SER A 260 16.94 17.49 -22.01
N GLY A 261 16.81 18.31 -20.95
CA GLY A 261 16.91 19.76 -21.03
C GLY A 261 15.64 20.47 -21.52
N ALA A 262 14.62 19.73 -21.96
CA ALA A 262 13.35 20.30 -22.38
C ALA A 262 12.37 20.48 -21.20
N ALA A 263 11.44 21.42 -21.34
CA ALA A 263 10.45 21.73 -20.32
C ALA A 263 9.02 21.73 -20.88
N ILE A 264 8.10 21.16 -20.12
CA ILE A 264 6.65 21.31 -20.30
C ILE A 264 6.11 22.05 -19.08
N ALA A 265 5.77 23.33 -19.27
CA ALA A 265 5.11 24.17 -18.28
C ALA A 265 3.59 24.07 -18.44
N ALA A 266 3.03 22.91 -18.09
CA ALA A 266 1.60 22.61 -18.17
C ALA A 266 1.23 21.45 -17.25
N ALA A 267 -0.06 21.30 -16.95
CA ALA A 267 -0.61 20.00 -16.53
C ALA A 267 -0.62 19.04 -17.72
N VAL A 268 -0.25 17.78 -17.49
CA VAL A 268 -0.14 16.75 -18.54
C VAL A 268 -1.10 15.62 -18.24
N GLN A 269 -1.96 15.27 -19.20
CA GLN A 269 -2.86 14.14 -19.12
C GLN A 269 -2.54 13.11 -20.21
N ILE A 270 -2.26 11.87 -19.80
CA ILE A 270 -1.99 10.75 -20.69
C ILE A 270 -3.18 9.81 -20.65
N GLY A 271 -3.96 9.78 -21.73
CA GLY A 271 -5.11 8.90 -21.89
C GLY A 271 -4.74 7.43 -22.08
N SER A 272 -5.75 6.55 -22.07
CA SER A 272 -5.55 5.13 -22.33
C SER A 272 -4.95 4.90 -23.72
N GLY A 273 -3.89 4.10 -23.80
CA GLY A 273 -3.15 3.81 -25.04
C GLY A 273 -2.06 4.83 -25.40
N ALA A 274 -2.12 6.03 -24.80
CA ALA A 274 -1.14 7.07 -25.04
C ALA A 274 0.13 6.86 -24.20
N ALA A 275 1.22 7.54 -24.57
CA ALA A 275 2.51 7.41 -23.90
C ALA A 275 3.19 8.75 -23.63
N LEU A 276 3.92 8.80 -22.52
CA LEU A 276 4.86 9.88 -22.19
C LEU A 276 6.23 9.27 -21.88
N THR A 277 7.27 9.77 -22.54
CA THR A 277 8.66 9.61 -22.10
C THR A 277 9.18 10.96 -21.65
N ASN A 278 9.44 11.11 -20.36
CA ASN A 278 9.94 12.34 -19.77
C ASN A 278 11.38 12.16 -19.27
N LYS A 279 12.33 12.80 -19.95
CA LYS A 279 13.73 12.97 -19.54
C LYS A 279 14.07 14.42 -19.17
N GLY A 280 13.11 15.33 -19.33
CA GLY A 280 13.18 16.74 -18.99
C GLY A 280 12.34 17.07 -17.76
N ALA A 281 11.79 18.28 -17.72
CA ALA A 281 10.92 18.73 -16.63
C ALA A 281 9.45 18.85 -17.07
N VAL A 282 8.54 18.35 -16.25
CA VAL A 282 7.09 18.68 -16.29
C VAL A 282 6.77 19.50 -15.05
N ALA A 283 6.35 20.75 -15.22
CA ALA A 283 6.15 21.66 -14.10
C ALA A 283 4.80 21.47 -13.39
N GLY A 284 3.76 21.05 -14.12
CA GLY A 284 2.42 20.85 -13.59
C GLY A 284 2.13 19.41 -13.15
N ASP A 285 0.87 19.15 -12.87
CA ASP A 285 0.38 17.84 -12.48
C ASP A 285 0.46 16.83 -13.64
N LEU A 286 0.62 15.56 -13.30
CA LEU A 286 0.61 14.45 -14.27
C LEU A 286 -0.53 13.47 -13.95
N ILE A 287 -1.48 13.35 -14.87
CA ILE A 287 -2.58 12.36 -14.80
C ILE A 287 -2.32 11.27 -15.83
N ASN A 288 -2.12 10.04 -15.37
CA ASN A 288 -1.76 8.90 -16.21
C ASN A 288 -2.85 7.82 -16.24
N GLN A 289 -3.35 7.52 -17.43
CA GLN A 289 -4.19 6.37 -17.78
C GLN A 289 -3.53 5.48 -18.85
N GLY A 290 -2.36 5.87 -19.37
CA GLY A 290 -1.60 5.20 -20.42
C GLY A 290 -0.28 4.64 -19.89
N THR A 291 0.82 4.88 -20.62
CA THR A 291 2.18 4.46 -20.21
C THR A 291 3.09 5.67 -20.04
N VAL A 292 3.69 5.81 -18.86
CA VAL A 292 4.63 6.88 -18.55
C VAL A 292 5.99 6.30 -18.20
N ASN A 293 7.06 6.85 -18.77
CA ASN A 293 8.43 6.62 -18.34
C ASN A 293 9.02 7.95 -17.81
N LEU A 294 9.46 7.96 -16.56
CA LEU A 294 10.05 9.12 -15.89
C LEU A 294 11.57 8.98 -15.64
N ASP A 295 12.24 8.00 -16.27
CA ASP A 295 13.67 7.81 -16.10
C ASP A 295 14.45 9.09 -16.48
N ASN A 296 15.10 9.68 -15.48
CA ASN A 296 15.89 10.92 -15.55
C ASN A 296 15.08 12.21 -15.78
N GLY A 297 13.75 12.14 -15.76
CA GLY A 297 12.88 13.32 -15.79
C GLY A 297 12.38 13.71 -14.41
N THR A 298 11.76 14.88 -14.31
CA THR A 298 11.07 15.35 -13.10
C THR A 298 9.63 15.72 -13.38
N VAL A 299 8.77 15.53 -12.38
CA VAL A 299 7.42 16.09 -12.30
C VAL A 299 7.37 16.95 -11.05
N SER A 300 7.07 18.24 -11.19
CA SER A 300 7.03 19.18 -10.07
C SER A 300 5.66 19.27 -9.41
N GLY A 301 4.58 19.00 -10.14
CA GLY A 301 3.22 18.92 -9.61
C GLY A 301 2.87 17.55 -9.01
N ASP A 302 1.60 17.36 -8.72
CA ASP A 302 1.06 16.12 -8.17
C ASP A 302 0.90 15.06 -9.28
N MET A 303 1.00 13.79 -8.89
CA MET A 303 0.87 12.66 -9.82
C MET A 303 -0.35 11.81 -9.48
N GLN A 304 -1.15 11.47 -10.48
CA GLN A 304 -2.22 10.49 -10.37
C GLN A 304 -2.05 9.44 -11.45
N SER A 305 -1.96 8.16 -11.07
CA SER A 305 -1.77 7.06 -12.02
C SER A 305 -2.81 5.97 -11.84
N SER A 306 -3.49 5.67 -12.93
CA SER A 306 -4.26 4.45 -13.16
C SER A 306 -3.68 3.59 -14.30
N GLY A 307 -2.74 4.15 -15.07
CA GLY A 307 -1.96 3.47 -16.10
C GLY A 307 -0.62 2.93 -15.58
N ALA A 308 0.25 2.52 -16.51
CA ALA A 308 1.58 2.01 -16.20
C ALA A 308 2.59 3.16 -16.00
N ILE A 309 3.40 3.07 -14.94
CA ILE A 309 4.64 3.82 -14.78
C ILE A 309 5.79 2.83 -14.90
N VAL A 310 6.55 2.97 -15.98
CA VAL A 310 7.70 2.14 -16.30
C VAL A 310 8.99 2.89 -16.03
N GLY A 311 10.10 2.17 -16.03
CA GLY A 311 11.42 2.72 -15.79
C GLY A 311 12.20 1.87 -14.81
N THR A 312 13.45 2.24 -14.63
CA THR A 312 14.40 1.52 -13.76
C THR A 312 14.93 2.40 -12.62
N LYS A 313 14.74 3.72 -12.72
CA LYS A 313 15.19 4.67 -11.71
C LYS A 313 14.12 4.85 -10.64
N THR A 314 14.57 5.13 -9.43
CA THR A 314 13.68 5.46 -8.32
C THR A 314 12.85 6.68 -8.68
N LEU A 315 11.53 6.54 -8.62
CA LEU A 315 10.60 7.65 -8.73
C LEU A 315 10.59 8.40 -7.39
N SER A 316 10.82 9.72 -7.43
CA SER A 316 10.81 10.56 -6.23
C SER A 316 9.51 11.36 -6.14
N VAL A 317 8.87 11.34 -4.98
CA VAL A 317 7.77 12.24 -4.62
C VAL A 317 8.32 13.20 -3.58
N ALA A 318 8.58 14.44 -3.98
CA ALA A 318 9.25 15.42 -3.15
C ALA A 318 8.36 15.95 -2.01
N ALA A 319 8.96 16.62 -1.03
CA ALA A 319 8.21 17.28 0.02
C ALA A 319 7.22 18.30 -0.55
N GLY A 320 5.96 18.23 -0.12
CA GLY A 320 4.86 19.06 -0.62
C GLY A 320 4.15 18.50 -1.86
N GLN A 321 4.67 17.43 -2.48
CA GLN A 321 4.00 16.72 -3.58
C GLN A 321 3.16 15.56 -3.07
N SER A 322 2.13 15.22 -3.84
CA SER A 322 1.29 14.05 -3.65
C SER A 322 1.34 13.13 -4.86
N MET A 323 1.33 11.82 -4.62
CA MET A 323 1.14 10.80 -5.64
C MET A 323 -0.01 9.86 -5.26
N THR A 324 -0.96 9.66 -6.17
CA THR A 324 -2.01 8.64 -6.04
C THR A 324 -1.84 7.55 -7.08
N ILE A 325 -1.73 6.30 -6.64
CA ILE A 325 -1.78 5.10 -7.47
C ILE A 325 -3.20 4.51 -7.32
N ALA A 326 -4.06 4.81 -8.28
CA ALA A 326 -5.43 4.32 -8.34
C ALA A 326 -5.54 2.96 -9.04
N GLY A 327 -4.56 2.62 -9.88
CA GLY A 327 -4.55 1.41 -10.70
C GLY A 327 -3.24 1.23 -11.48
N GLY A 328 -3.23 0.26 -12.39
CA GLY A 328 -2.07 -0.01 -13.24
C GLY A 328 -0.88 -0.62 -12.50
N THR A 329 0.30 -0.54 -13.13
CA THR A 329 1.55 -1.06 -12.57
C THR A 329 2.57 0.05 -12.42
N VAL A 330 3.18 0.17 -11.24
CA VAL A 330 4.34 1.02 -11.00
C VAL A 330 5.56 0.11 -10.82
N ALA A 331 6.37 0.02 -11.87
CA ALA A 331 7.58 -0.80 -11.88
C ALA A 331 8.74 -0.25 -11.01
N PRO A 332 9.07 1.06 -11.04
CA PRO A 332 10.22 1.56 -10.29
C PRO A 332 9.98 1.56 -8.79
N SER A 333 11.08 1.57 -8.02
CA SER A 333 11.04 1.87 -6.59
C SER A 333 10.60 3.33 -6.37
N LEU A 334 9.99 3.59 -5.22
CA LEU A 334 9.43 4.88 -4.84
C LEU A 334 10.17 5.45 -3.62
N ALA A 335 10.73 6.65 -3.77
CA ALA A 335 11.20 7.47 -2.65
C ALA A 335 10.10 8.48 -2.31
N ASN A 336 9.43 8.28 -1.19
CA ASN A 336 8.35 9.16 -0.75
C ASN A 336 8.85 10.14 0.30
N ASN A 337 9.09 11.39 -0.09
CA ASN A 337 9.36 12.51 0.81
C ASN A 337 8.13 13.43 0.99
N GLY A 338 7.06 13.19 0.23
CA GLY A 338 5.77 13.90 0.26
C GLY A 338 4.64 13.02 0.81
N SER A 339 3.55 12.90 0.05
CA SER A 339 2.41 12.03 0.38
C SER A 339 2.15 11.03 -0.75
N VAL A 340 2.05 9.74 -0.41
CA VAL A 340 1.72 8.68 -1.38
C VAL A 340 0.47 7.95 -0.92
N ARG A 341 -0.52 7.84 -1.82
CA ARG A 341 -1.73 7.03 -1.64
C ARG A 341 -1.76 5.89 -2.66
N ILE A 342 -1.84 4.65 -2.17
CA ILE A 342 -2.08 3.47 -2.99
C ILE A 342 -3.52 3.01 -2.73
N GLN A 343 -4.37 3.14 -3.76
CA GLN A 343 -5.79 2.80 -3.70
C GLN A 343 -6.10 1.54 -4.54
N GLY A 344 -5.23 1.22 -5.51
CA GLY A 344 -5.36 0.06 -6.38
C GLY A 344 -4.06 -0.25 -7.11
N GLY A 345 -4.12 -1.15 -8.09
CA GLY A 345 -2.97 -1.52 -8.92
C GLY A 345 -1.90 -2.34 -8.21
N THR A 346 -0.74 -2.45 -8.85
CA THR A 346 0.44 -3.16 -8.34
C THR A 346 1.66 -2.25 -8.36
N LEU A 347 2.37 -2.16 -7.25
CA LEU A 347 3.68 -1.54 -7.17
C LEU A 347 4.74 -2.63 -6.96
N GLU A 348 5.63 -2.78 -7.94
CA GLU A 348 6.64 -3.83 -7.97
C GLU A 348 7.92 -3.43 -7.22
N GLY A 349 8.31 -2.16 -7.33
CA GLY A 349 9.50 -1.62 -6.69
C GLY A 349 9.39 -1.50 -5.16
N ALA A 350 10.53 -1.28 -4.50
CA ALA A 350 10.53 -1.00 -3.07
C ALA A 350 9.97 0.40 -2.78
N ILE A 351 9.45 0.63 -1.57
CA ILE A 351 9.08 1.98 -1.11
C ILE A 351 10.00 2.37 0.05
N THR A 352 10.65 3.53 -0.06
CA THR A 352 11.28 4.21 1.09
C THR A 352 10.39 5.38 1.48
N ASN A 353 9.74 5.28 2.64
CA ASN A 353 8.82 6.30 3.15
C ASN A 353 9.52 7.25 4.14
N ALA A 354 9.89 8.42 3.65
CA ALA A 354 10.35 9.59 4.38
C ALA A 354 9.24 10.65 4.56
N GLY A 355 7.99 10.34 4.17
CA GLY A 355 6.81 11.22 4.17
C GLY A 355 5.58 10.55 4.80
N GLU A 356 4.40 10.76 4.22
CA GLU A 356 3.16 10.05 4.56
C GLU A 356 2.84 8.97 3.51
N LEU A 357 2.65 7.72 3.94
CA LEU A 357 2.26 6.61 3.06
C LEU A 357 0.91 6.03 3.52
N ALA A 358 -0.08 6.07 2.65
CA ALA A 358 -1.39 5.47 2.89
C ALA A 358 -1.70 4.40 1.83
N ILE A 359 -2.01 3.20 2.29
CA ILE A 359 -2.39 2.05 1.47
C ILE A 359 -3.81 1.65 1.86
N SER A 360 -4.71 1.80 0.91
CA SER A 360 -6.15 1.52 1.04
C SER A 360 -6.64 0.43 0.09
N GLY A 361 -5.80 0.04 -0.86
CA GLY A 361 -6.02 -1.06 -1.78
C GLY A 361 -4.73 -1.41 -2.54
N GLY A 362 -4.85 -2.25 -3.57
CA GLY A 362 -3.71 -2.65 -4.41
C GLY A 362 -2.74 -3.62 -3.73
N MET A 363 -1.63 -3.88 -4.43
CA MET A 363 -0.57 -4.79 -4.01
C MET A 363 0.79 -4.10 -4.08
N VAL A 364 1.58 -4.21 -3.02
CA VAL A 364 2.97 -3.75 -2.96
C VAL A 364 3.87 -4.98 -2.82
N ASN A 365 4.52 -5.35 -3.93
CA ASN A 365 5.40 -6.52 -3.99
C ASN A 365 6.81 -6.23 -3.45
N GLY A 366 7.27 -4.98 -3.60
CA GLY A 366 8.53 -4.56 -3.04
C GLY A 366 8.49 -4.42 -1.53
N LYS A 367 9.68 -4.41 -0.92
CA LYS A 367 9.84 -4.11 0.50
C LYS A 367 9.47 -2.66 0.78
N VAL A 368 8.76 -2.42 1.87
CA VAL A 368 8.44 -1.08 2.37
C VAL A 368 9.31 -0.76 3.58
N ILE A 369 9.99 0.38 3.54
CA ILE A 369 10.77 0.92 4.65
C ILE A 369 10.04 2.18 5.14
N ASN A 370 9.53 2.16 6.37
CA ASN A 370 8.94 3.33 7.01
C ASN A 370 9.95 3.97 7.96
N GLU A 371 10.49 5.12 7.56
CA GLU A 371 11.56 5.78 8.30
C GLU A 371 11.10 6.35 9.65
N SER A 372 12.06 6.64 10.53
CA SER A 372 11.79 7.18 11.86
C SER A 372 10.96 8.47 11.83
N GLY A 373 9.94 8.52 12.70
CA GLY A 373 9.02 9.65 12.80
C GLY A 373 8.02 9.78 11.64
N LYS A 374 7.97 8.81 10.71
CA LYS A 374 7.07 8.84 9.54
C LYS A 374 5.83 7.99 9.72
N ILE A 375 4.75 8.38 9.05
CA ILE A 375 3.45 7.75 9.19
C ILE A 375 3.19 6.85 7.99
N MET A 376 2.79 5.62 8.28
CA MET A 376 2.34 4.64 7.32
C MET A 376 1.02 4.04 7.80
N ALA A 377 -0.02 4.08 6.96
CA ALA A 377 -1.32 3.50 7.25
C ALA A 377 -1.70 2.45 6.19
N VAL A 378 -1.97 1.23 6.63
CA VAL A 378 -2.41 0.11 5.79
C VAL A 378 -3.85 -0.23 6.19
N THR A 379 -4.80 0.45 5.55
CA THR A 379 -6.24 0.30 5.77
C THR A 379 -6.87 -0.72 4.79
N GLY A 380 -6.15 -1.06 3.73
CA GLY A 380 -6.50 -2.10 2.76
C GLY A 380 -5.27 -2.55 1.99
N GLY A 381 -5.47 -3.34 0.93
CA GLY A 381 -4.39 -3.83 0.09
C GLY A 381 -3.48 -4.86 0.77
N THR A 382 -2.43 -5.27 0.05
CA THR A 382 -1.46 -6.28 0.50
C THR A 382 -0.03 -5.80 0.35
N LEU A 383 0.79 -6.01 1.38
CA LEU A 383 2.23 -5.73 1.37
C LEU A 383 3.04 -7.01 1.49
N ALA A 384 4.18 -7.06 0.80
CA ALA A 384 5.11 -8.19 0.90
C ALA A 384 5.95 -8.17 2.18
N MET A 385 6.65 -7.08 2.50
CA MET A 385 7.54 -6.99 3.68
C MET A 385 7.63 -5.56 4.18
N VAL A 386 7.74 -5.37 5.49
CA VAL A 386 7.84 -4.04 6.09
C VAL A 386 8.97 -3.96 7.11
N ASP A 387 9.85 -2.97 6.95
CA ASP A 387 10.71 -2.48 8.02
C ASP A 387 10.11 -1.18 8.54
N ASN A 388 9.81 -1.13 9.83
CA ASN A 388 9.18 0.01 10.47
C ASN A 388 10.09 0.57 11.56
N SER A 389 10.63 1.76 11.30
CA SER A 389 11.25 2.61 12.33
C SER A 389 10.35 3.79 12.72
N GLY A 390 9.25 4.04 11.98
CA GLY A 390 8.25 5.09 12.24
C GLY A 390 6.96 4.58 12.89
N ALA A 391 5.84 5.23 12.59
CA ALA A 391 4.50 4.81 13.00
C ALA A 391 3.79 4.06 11.86
N LEU A 392 3.45 2.80 12.12
CA LEU A 392 2.71 1.91 11.22
C LEU A 392 1.38 1.52 11.84
N GLU A 393 0.28 1.81 11.15
CA GLU A 393 -1.05 1.30 11.47
C GLU A 393 -1.49 0.26 10.43
N VAL A 394 -1.99 -0.89 10.89
CA VAL A 394 -2.62 -1.91 10.05
C VAL A 394 -4.04 -2.16 10.55
N SER A 395 -5.05 -1.94 9.70
CA SER A 395 -6.45 -1.97 10.10
C SER A 395 -7.39 -2.38 8.96
N THR A 396 -8.66 -2.62 9.30
CA THR A 396 -9.78 -2.82 8.37
C THR A 396 -9.62 -4.01 7.43
N ALA A 397 -8.93 -3.86 6.31
CA ALA A 397 -8.63 -4.94 5.36
C ALA A 397 -7.15 -5.00 4.98
N GLY A 398 -6.30 -4.21 5.64
CA GLY A 398 -4.87 -4.17 5.40
C GLY A 398 -4.19 -5.50 5.75
N ARG A 399 -3.43 -6.05 4.80
CA ARG A 399 -2.67 -7.29 5.02
C ARG A 399 -1.18 -7.09 4.77
N ILE A 400 -0.36 -7.57 5.70
CA ILE A 400 1.07 -7.77 5.47
C ILE A 400 1.29 -9.28 5.34
N MET A 401 1.61 -9.72 4.14
CA MET A 401 1.69 -11.15 3.81
C MET A 401 3.01 -11.78 4.24
N GLY A 402 4.13 -11.07 4.06
CA GLY A 402 5.42 -11.47 4.61
C GLY A 402 5.69 -10.84 5.97
N GLY A 403 6.97 -10.67 6.31
CA GLY A 403 7.38 -10.31 7.66
C GLY A 403 7.36 -8.81 7.96
N VAL A 404 7.30 -8.49 9.26
CA VAL A 404 7.44 -7.13 9.79
C VAL A 404 8.62 -7.06 10.75
N SER A 405 9.56 -6.14 10.51
CA SER A 405 10.56 -5.71 11.49
C SER A 405 10.14 -4.37 12.08
N ASN A 406 9.74 -4.33 13.35
CA ASN A 406 9.45 -3.09 14.06
C ASN A 406 10.64 -2.72 14.95
N ASP A 407 11.45 -1.77 14.50
CA ASP A 407 12.73 -1.42 15.13
C ASP A 407 12.54 -0.65 16.44
N ALA A 408 13.63 -0.40 17.20
CA ALA A 408 13.58 0.16 18.56
C ALA A 408 12.90 1.54 18.71
N GLY A 409 12.71 2.29 17.63
CA GLY A 409 11.93 3.55 17.60
C GLY A 409 10.56 3.42 16.91
N GLY A 410 10.26 2.26 16.33
CA GLY A 410 9.05 1.99 15.60
C GLY A 410 7.85 1.72 16.49
N MET A 411 6.70 2.21 16.07
CA MET A 411 5.39 1.93 16.65
C MET A 411 4.54 1.20 15.62
N LEU A 412 4.16 -0.05 15.91
CA LEU A 412 3.23 -0.84 15.11
C LEU A 412 1.91 -0.99 15.87
N ASN A 413 0.82 -0.51 15.28
CA ASN A 413 -0.53 -0.63 15.80
C ASN A 413 -1.36 -1.54 14.89
N LEU A 414 -1.73 -2.72 15.40
CA LEU A 414 -2.64 -3.64 14.73
C LEU A 414 -4.05 -3.47 15.30
N LYS A 415 -4.99 -3.06 14.44
CA LYS A 415 -6.40 -2.83 14.79
C LYS A 415 -7.31 -3.87 14.15
N ALA A 416 -8.59 -3.85 14.52
CA ALA A 416 -9.62 -4.74 14.00
C ALA A 416 -9.61 -4.83 12.47
N GLY A 417 -9.68 -6.05 11.94
CA GLY A 417 -9.67 -6.36 10.50
C GLY A 417 -8.28 -6.34 9.84
N GLY A 418 -7.26 -5.74 10.48
CA GLY A 418 -5.88 -5.81 10.01
C GLY A 418 -5.29 -7.21 10.21
N GLY A 419 -4.36 -7.61 9.34
CA GLY A 419 -3.71 -8.92 9.41
C GLY A 419 -2.23 -8.89 9.07
N ILE A 420 -1.44 -9.65 9.83
CA ILE A 420 -0.03 -9.92 9.54
C ILE A 420 0.15 -11.44 9.46
N SER A 421 0.40 -11.97 8.27
CA SER A 421 0.54 -13.42 8.07
C SER A 421 1.98 -13.91 8.25
N GLY A 422 2.99 -13.09 7.93
CA GLY A 422 4.39 -13.45 8.13
C GLY A 422 4.90 -13.17 9.55
N PRO A 423 6.18 -13.49 9.82
CA PRO A 423 6.78 -13.32 11.15
C PRO A 423 6.88 -11.85 11.55
N VAL A 424 6.72 -11.56 12.83
CA VAL A 424 6.86 -10.23 13.42
C VAL A 424 8.05 -10.23 14.38
N THR A 425 9.02 -9.36 14.12
CA THR A 425 10.09 -9.02 15.07
C THR A 425 9.81 -7.64 15.62
N ASN A 426 9.64 -7.52 16.93
CA ASN A 426 9.33 -6.26 17.60
C ASN A 426 10.44 -5.86 18.58
N ALA A 427 11.28 -4.91 18.19
CA ALA A 427 12.23 -4.23 19.08
C ALA A 427 11.69 -2.90 19.64
N GLY A 428 10.69 -2.30 18.97
CA GLY A 428 9.99 -1.08 19.38
C GLY A 428 8.70 -1.35 20.17
N GLY A 429 7.67 -0.55 19.91
CA GLY A 429 6.33 -0.74 20.47
C GLY A 429 5.38 -1.44 19.50
N LEU A 430 4.78 -2.54 19.91
CA LEU A 430 3.71 -3.24 19.20
C LEU A 430 2.44 -3.21 20.05
N THR A 431 1.36 -2.64 19.53
CA THR A 431 0.04 -2.66 20.17
C THR A 431 -0.96 -3.40 19.30
N ILE A 432 -1.59 -4.43 19.85
CA ILE A 432 -2.64 -5.23 19.22
C ILE A 432 -3.95 -4.92 19.95
N THR A 433 -4.77 -4.06 19.36
CA THR A 433 -6.12 -3.76 19.85
C THR A 433 -7.20 -4.56 19.11
N GLY A 434 -6.84 -5.19 18.00
CA GLY A 434 -7.68 -6.05 17.17
C GLY A 434 -6.84 -6.74 16.09
N GLY A 435 -7.51 -7.43 15.15
CA GLY A 435 -6.83 -8.04 14.00
C GLY A 435 -6.17 -9.38 14.34
N GLU A 436 -5.35 -9.87 13.40
CA GLU A 436 -4.72 -11.20 13.49
C GLU A 436 -3.21 -11.14 13.20
N VAL A 437 -2.40 -11.76 14.07
CA VAL A 437 -1.00 -12.12 13.78
C VAL A 437 -0.93 -13.63 13.56
N GLY A 438 -0.77 -14.05 12.31
CA GLY A 438 -0.68 -15.44 11.90
C GLY A 438 0.72 -16.04 12.05
N GLY A 439 1.76 -15.23 11.84
CA GLY A 439 3.17 -15.65 11.95
C GLY A 439 3.69 -15.66 13.38
N THR A 440 4.91 -16.18 13.56
CA THR A 440 5.61 -16.13 14.86
C THR A 440 5.88 -14.68 15.27
N LEU A 441 5.81 -14.39 16.57
CA LEU A 441 6.08 -13.06 17.13
C LEU A 441 7.27 -13.12 18.09
N SER A 442 8.35 -12.41 17.76
CA SER A 442 9.51 -12.23 18.64
C SER A 442 9.50 -10.81 19.20
N ASN A 443 9.31 -10.67 20.51
CA ASN A 443 9.26 -9.40 21.19
C ASN A 443 10.55 -9.14 21.98
N SER A 444 11.37 -8.20 21.52
CA SER A 444 12.50 -7.62 22.23
C SER A 444 12.28 -6.14 22.59
N GLY A 445 11.05 -5.64 22.48
CA GLY A 445 10.61 -4.31 22.87
C GLY A 445 9.43 -4.36 23.83
N THR A 446 8.37 -3.61 23.54
CA THR A 446 7.11 -3.64 24.28
C THR A 446 6.01 -4.19 23.39
N LEU A 447 5.31 -5.22 23.86
CA LEU A 447 4.11 -5.79 23.25
C LEU A 447 2.91 -5.53 24.15
N ASN A 448 1.88 -4.87 23.66
CA ASN A 448 0.60 -4.68 24.34
C ASN A 448 -0.50 -5.43 23.58
N VAL A 449 -1.19 -6.36 24.23
CA VAL A 449 -2.32 -7.11 23.67
C VAL A 449 -3.56 -6.78 24.48
N SER A 450 -4.44 -5.96 23.90
CA SER A 450 -5.73 -5.57 24.49
C SER A 450 -6.92 -6.08 23.69
N GLY A 451 -6.69 -6.63 22.49
CA GLY A 451 -7.68 -7.29 21.65
C GLY A 451 -7.03 -8.18 20.59
N GLY A 452 -7.80 -8.60 19.59
CA GLY A 452 -7.29 -9.38 18.45
C GLY A 452 -6.84 -10.80 18.79
N THR A 453 -6.16 -11.45 17.84
CA THR A 453 -5.68 -12.83 17.97
C THR A 453 -4.23 -12.96 17.50
N VAL A 454 -3.40 -13.62 18.31
CA VAL A 454 -2.03 -14.02 17.96
C VAL A 454 -2.01 -15.54 17.84
N ASN A 455 -1.96 -16.03 16.60
CA ASN A 455 -2.01 -17.45 16.26
C ASN A 455 -0.64 -18.11 16.30
N GLY A 456 0.41 -17.40 15.87
CA GLY A 456 1.77 -17.90 15.91
C GLY A 456 2.38 -17.92 17.32
N ALA A 457 3.44 -18.72 17.49
CA ALA A 457 4.19 -18.77 18.74
C ALA A 457 4.77 -17.39 19.08
N VAL A 458 4.80 -17.07 20.38
CA VAL A 458 5.31 -15.80 20.90
C VAL A 458 6.55 -16.03 21.75
N THR A 459 7.65 -15.39 21.40
CA THR A 459 8.85 -15.33 22.25
C THR A 459 8.97 -13.93 22.83
N ASN A 460 8.79 -13.79 24.14
CA ASN A 460 8.90 -12.54 24.86
C ASN A 460 10.26 -12.42 25.56
N GLY A 461 11.13 -11.54 25.07
CA GLY A 461 12.43 -11.22 25.66
C GLY A 461 12.46 -9.96 26.52
N LYS A 462 11.41 -9.12 26.46
CA LYS A 462 11.26 -7.91 27.28
C LYS A 462 9.82 -7.79 27.80
N THR A 463 9.07 -6.75 27.46
CA THR A 463 7.78 -6.47 28.09
C THR A 463 6.63 -6.95 27.24
N MET A 464 5.75 -7.76 27.81
CA MET A 464 4.44 -8.13 27.27
C MET A 464 3.35 -7.76 28.27
N ASN A 465 2.42 -6.92 27.87
CA ASN A 465 1.23 -6.57 28.66
C ASN A 465 0.00 -7.17 27.99
N VAL A 466 -0.80 -7.91 28.75
CA VAL A 466 -2.03 -8.55 28.28
C VAL A 466 -3.21 -8.06 29.10
N SER A 467 -4.09 -7.30 28.46
CA SER A 467 -5.33 -6.79 29.04
C SER A 467 -6.58 -7.26 28.30
N GLY A 468 -6.41 -8.04 27.22
CA GLY A 468 -7.48 -8.64 26.42
C GLY A 468 -6.92 -9.45 25.25
N GLY A 469 -7.76 -9.77 24.27
CA GLY A 469 -7.37 -10.55 23.08
C GLY A 469 -7.18 -12.05 23.34
N THR A 470 -6.60 -12.76 22.38
CA THR A 470 -6.33 -14.20 22.46
C THR A 470 -4.94 -14.52 21.93
N ILE A 471 -4.13 -15.26 22.69
CA ILE A 471 -2.83 -15.79 22.25
C ILE A 471 -2.94 -17.31 22.21
N SER A 472 -3.16 -17.88 21.04
CA SER A 472 -3.32 -19.34 20.86
C SER A 472 -2.01 -20.05 20.59
N GLY A 473 -1.00 -19.34 20.10
CA GLY A 473 0.36 -19.86 19.99
C GLY A 473 1.00 -20.10 21.35
N LYS A 474 2.01 -20.98 21.39
CA LYS A 474 2.85 -21.18 22.58
C LYS A 474 3.54 -19.87 22.95
N VAL A 475 3.56 -19.53 24.24
CA VAL A 475 4.30 -18.37 24.76
C VAL A 475 5.57 -18.83 25.45
N ILE A 476 6.71 -18.28 25.05
CA ILE A 476 8.00 -18.45 25.70
C ILE A 476 8.35 -17.10 26.31
N ASN A 477 8.26 -16.99 27.63
CA ASN A 477 8.77 -15.84 28.35
C ASN A 477 10.24 -16.10 28.71
N ALA A 478 11.14 -15.49 27.94
CA ALA A 478 12.58 -15.70 28.09
C ALA A 478 13.09 -15.12 29.41
N GLY A 479 14.33 -15.45 29.78
CA GLY A 479 14.89 -15.13 31.11
C GLY A 479 14.95 -13.65 31.51
N THR A 480 14.77 -12.71 30.59
CA THR A 480 14.64 -11.26 30.88
C THR A 480 13.24 -10.70 30.61
N GLY A 481 12.33 -11.57 30.19
CA GLY A 481 10.97 -11.22 29.81
C GLY A 481 10.06 -11.03 31.02
N THR A 482 9.18 -10.04 30.92
CA THR A 482 8.07 -9.80 31.83
C THR A 482 6.75 -9.94 31.07
N VAL A 483 5.82 -10.69 31.65
CA VAL A 483 4.43 -10.76 31.20
C VAL A 483 3.55 -10.21 32.32
N ALA A 484 2.80 -9.13 32.05
CA ALA A 484 1.87 -8.55 33.00
C ALA A 484 0.43 -8.72 32.50
N VAL A 485 -0.45 -9.27 33.33
CA VAL A 485 -1.85 -9.59 33.01
C VAL A 485 -2.80 -8.74 33.87
N SER A 486 -3.58 -7.84 33.28
CA SER A 486 -4.46 -6.93 34.03
C SER A 486 -5.92 -7.40 34.12
N ALA A 487 -6.73 -6.81 35.01
CA ALA A 487 -8.17 -7.06 35.16
C ALA A 487 -8.91 -7.17 33.82
N GLY A 488 -9.73 -8.21 33.65
CA GLY A 488 -10.54 -8.43 32.43
C GLY A 488 -9.77 -9.01 31.24
N GLY A 489 -8.44 -8.90 31.25
CA GLY A 489 -7.54 -9.70 30.44
C GLY A 489 -7.38 -11.07 31.08
N ALA A 490 -8.43 -11.89 31.12
CA ALA A 490 -8.22 -13.28 31.47
C ALA A 490 -7.23 -13.84 30.45
N LEU A 491 -5.96 -14.01 30.84
CA LEU A 491 -5.02 -14.85 30.11
C LEU A 491 -5.50 -16.29 30.34
N SER A 492 -6.62 -16.64 29.70
CA SER A 492 -7.00 -18.02 29.47
C SER A 492 -5.99 -18.51 28.47
N LEU A 493 -4.98 -19.24 28.96
CA LEU A 493 -3.96 -19.85 28.13
C LEU A 493 -4.62 -20.68 27.03
N SER A 494 -4.72 -20.12 25.82
CA SER A 494 -5.15 -20.86 24.65
C SER A 494 -3.98 -21.55 23.95
N GLY A 495 -2.76 -21.41 24.47
CA GLY A 495 -1.53 -22.14 24.12
C GLY A 495 -0.76 -22.52 25.38
N ASP A 496 0.30 -23.32 25.25
CA ASP A 496 1.20 -23.64 26.37
C ASP A 496 2.12 -22.46 26.73
N ILE A 497 2.61 -22.41 27.96
CA ILE A 497 3.59 -21.40 28.42
C ILE A 497 4.86 -22.05 28.94
N ASP A 498 6.00 -21.52 28.50
CA ASP A 498 7.28 -21.69 29.17
C ASP A 498 7.75 -20.36 29.75
N ASN A 499 7.77 -20.25 31.07
CA ASN A 499 8.42 -19.15 31.78
C ASN A 499 9.85 -19.59 32.13
N GLU A 500 10.82 -19.17 31.31
CA GLU A 500 12.21 -19.56 31.48
C GLU A 500 12.83 -18.97 32.74
N LYS A 501 14.01 -19.49 33.11
CA LYS A 501 14.75 -19.02 34.27
C LYS A 501 15.03 -17.53 34.19
N GLY A 502 14.56 -16.78 35.19
CA GLY A 502 14.67 -15.32 35.27
C GLY A 502 13.44 -14.56 34.74
N GLY A 503 12.60 -15.22 33.94
CA GLY A 503 11.35 -14.64 33.45
C GLY A 503 10.34 -14.42 34.58
N SER A 504 9.51 -13.39 34.45
CA SER A 504 8.46 -13.04 35.42
C SER A 504 7.09 -12.96 34.75
N ILE A 505 6.08 -13.60 35.35
CA ILE A 505 4.67 -13.47 34.96
C ILE A 505 3.89 -12.95 36.16
N SER A 506 3.24 -11.81 36.03
CA SER A 506 2.47 -11.16 37.11
C SER A 506 1.10 -10.69 36.64
N GLY A 507 0.21 -10.33 37.57
CA GLY A 507 -1.12 -9.83 37.23
C GLY A 507 -2.18 -10.11 38.28
N GLU A 508 -3.43 -9.73 38.03
CA GLU A 508 -4.55 -10.02 38.94
C GLU A 508 -4.98 -11.50 38.86
N GLY A 509 -4.82 -12.13 37.70
CA GLY A 509 -5.29 -13.50 37.49
C GLY A 509 -4.58 -14.22 36.34
N LEU A 510 -4.14 -15.45 36.60
CA LEU A 510 -3.53 -16.35 35.64
C LEU A 510 -4.29 -17.68 35.63
N THR A 511 -4.73 -18.16 34.46
CA THR A 511 -5.47 -19.43 34.35
C THR A 511 -4.81 -20.40 33.39
N VAL A 512 -4.34 -21.53 33.89
CA VAL A 512 -3.91 -22.67 33.06
C VAL A 512 -5.13 -23.46 32.64
N ALA A 513 -5.58 -23.28 31.39
CA ALA A 513 -6.76 -23.94 30.86
C ALA A 513 -6.60 -25.47 30.79
N ALA A 514 -7.72 -26.19 30.78
CA ALA A 514 -7.73 -27.64 30.66
C ALA A 514 -7.01 -28.10 29.36
N GLY A 515 -6.22 -29.15 29.47
CA GLY A 515 -5.41 -29.67 28.35
C GLY A 515 -4.20 -28.82 27.98
N ARG A 516 -3.86 -27.78 28.76
CA ARG A 516 -2.67 -26.94 28.57
C ARG A 516 -1.65 -27.15 29.66
N THR A 517 -0.40 -26.83 29.33
CA THR A 517 0.74 -26.93 30.22
C THR A 517 1.39 -25.56 30.40
N MET A 518 1.70 -25.23 31.65
CA MET A 518 2.58 -24.14 32.02
C MET A 518 3.82 -24.71 32.68
N THR A 519 4.99 -24.49 32.08
CA THR A 519 6.29 -24.80 32.67
C THR A 519 6.87 -23.52 33.26
N ASN A 520 7.23 -23.54 34.53
CA ASN A 520 7.82 -22.41 35.23
C ASN A 520 9.20 -22.75 35.77
N GLN A 521 10.21 -22.06 35.26
CA GLN A 521 11.57 -21.99 35.78
C GLN A 521 11.93 -20.59 36.31
N GLY A 522 11.03 -19.61 36.15
CA GLY A 522 11.16 -18.24 36.66
C GLY A 522 10.19 -17.95 37.81
N THR A 523 9.63 -16.75 37.85
CA THR A 523 8.68 -16.32 38.91
C THR A 523 7.26 -16.18 38.38
N LEU A 524 6.30 -16.79 39.06
CA LEU A 524 4.87 -16.49 38.91
C LEU A 524 4.41 -15.65 40.11
N ASN A 525 3.99 -14.41 39.85
CA ASN A 525 3.56 -13.43 40.85
C ASN A 525 2.22 -12.79 40.45
N ALA A 526 1.22 -13.63 40.16
CA ALA A 526 -0.15 -13.19 39.93
C ALA A 526 -0.98 -13.36 41.21
N ASP A 527 -1.88 -12.43 41.52
CA ASP A 527 -2.69 -12.43 42.75
C ASP A 527 -3.47 -13.74 42.88
N THR A 528 -3.99 -14.28 41.77
CA THR A 528 -4.59 -15.62 41.72
C THR A 528 -4.06 -16.42 40.54
N ILE A 529 -3.66 -17.67 40.80
CA ILE A 529 -3.25 -18.64 39.78
C ILE A 529 -4.22 -19.83 39.86
N THR A 530 -5.03 -20.02 38.81
CA THR A 530 -5.97 -21.14 38.71
C THR A 530 -5.44 -22.20 37.75
N VAL A 531 -5.36 -23.45 38.21
CA VAL A 531 -4.86 -24.58 37.42
C VAL A 531 -6.01 -25.53 37.10
N ASN A 532 -6.42 -25.55 35.84
CA ASN A 532 -7.35 -26.54 35.27
C ASN A 532 -6.63 -27.59 34.41
N GLY A 533 -5.47 -27.22 33.83
CA GLY A 533 -4.56 -28.10 33.11
C GLY A 533 -3.39 -28.56 33.99
N THR A 534 -2.16 -28.41 33.49
CA THR A 534 -0.94 -28.80 34.20
C THR A 534 -0.05 -27.59 34.47
N LEU A 535 0.34 -27.39 35.74
CA LEU A 535 1.41 -26.49 36.14
C LEU A 535 2.63 -27.30 36.55
N ILE A 536 3.77 -27.09 35.90
CA ILE A 536 5.07 -27.66 36.23
C ILE A 536 5.95 -26.54 36.77
N ASN A 537 6.13 -26.47 38.08
CA ASN A 537 7.08 -25.56 38.72
C ASN A 537 8.42 -26.27 38.90
N ASP A 538 9.32 -26.10 37.93
CA ASP A 538 10.63 -26.77 37.90
C ASP A 538 11.59 -26.23 38.97
N ALA A 539 12.77 -26.86 39.13
CA ALA A 539 13.70 -26.59 40.22
C ALA A 539 14.21 -25.13 40.34
N GLY A 540 14.12 -24.32 39.29
CA GLY A 540 14.40 -22.88 39.32
C GLY A 540 13.17 -21.99 39.55
N GLY A 541 11.98 -22.58 39.46
CA GLY A 541 10.70 -21.90 39.49
C GLY A 541 10.25 -21.51 40.90
N SER A 542 9.62 -20.34 40.99
CA SER A 542 8.98 -19.83 42.19
C SER A 542 7.54 -19.41 41.90
N VAL A 543 6.60 -19.85 42.74
CA VAL A 543 5.26 -19.25 42.84
C VAL A 543 5.24 -18.34 44.06
N ALA A 544 5.07 -17.04 43.84
CA ALA A 544 5.31 -15.99 44.83
C ALA A 544 4.31 -16.01 46.00
N GLN A 545 4.72 -15.43 47.13
CA GLN A 545 3.98 -15.48 48.39
C GLN A 545 2.60 -14.82 48.32
N ASP A 546 2.50 -13.70 47.61
CA ASP A 546 1.28 -12.91 47.55
C ASP A 546 0.20 -13.52 46.62
N ALA A 547 0.54 -14.59 45.92
CA ALA A 547 -0.41 -15.32 45.07
C ALA A 547 -1.31 -16.26 45.88
N GLN A 548 -2.53 -16.46 45.40
CA GLN A 548 -3.38 -17.59 45.72
C GLN A 548 -3.31 -18.63 44.60
N LEU A 549 -2.67 -19.78 44.86
CA LEU A 549 -2.60 -20.88 43.93
C LEU A 549 -3.74 -21.87 44.16
N ILE A 550 -4.62 -22.00 43.17
CA ILE A 550 -5.82 -22.83 43.21
C ILE A 550 -5.65 -23.96 42.20
N ASN A 551 -5.54 -25.20 42.69
CA ASN A 551 -5.62 -26.39 41.86
C ASN A 551 -7.07 -26.91 41.84
N THR A 552 -7.67 -26.97 40.66
CA THR A 552 -9.06 -27.38 40.50
C THR A 552 -9.20 -28.90 40.32
N ALA A 553 -10.43 -29.38 40.12
CA ALA A 553 -10.73 -30.81 40.05
C ALA A 553 -10.03 -31.57 38.90
N THR A 554 -9.62 -30.88 37.83
CA THR A 554 -8.87 -31.48 36.72
C THR A 554 -7.40 -31.08 36.73
N GLY A 555 -7.02 -30.19 37.65
CA GLY A 555 -5.71 -29.58 37.68
C GLY A 555 -4.63 -30.53 38.22
N VAL A 556 -3.46 -30.44 37.61
CA VAL A 556 -2.25 -31.14 38.04
C VAL A 556 -1.17 -30.11 38.32
N ILE A 557 -0.60 -30.14 39.52
CA ILE A 557 0.58 -29.35 39.88
C ILE A 557 1.74 -30.30 40.16
N THR A 558 2.86 -30.11 39.49
CA THR A 558 4.14 -30.74 39.82
C THR A 558 5.08 -29.65 40.31
N ASN A 559 5.63 -29.79 41.51
CA ASN A 559 6.54 -28.82 42.11
C ASN A 559 7.89 -29.44 42.40
N ALA A 560 8.92 -29.03 41.67
CA ALA A 560 10.33 -29.25 42.00
C ALA A 560 11.01 -27.97 42.52
N GLY A 561 10.42 -26.80 42.27
CA GLY A 561 10.88 -25.50 42.76
C GLY A 561 10.27 -25.11 44.11
N THR A 562 9.93 -23.83 44.26
CA THR A 562 9.29 -23.28 45.46
C THR A 562 7.87 -22.82 45.18
N ILE A 563 6.91 -23.26 46.00
CA ILE A 563 5.57 -22.68 46.11
C ILE A 563 5.50 -21.93 47.44
N ALA A 564 5.65 -20.61 47.37
CA ALA A 564 5.51 -19.71 48.52
C ALA A 564 4.09 -19.14 48.67
N SER A 565 3.24 -19.30 47.65
CA SER A 565 1.82 -18.91 47.64
C SER A 565 0.95 -19.75 48.56
N ALA A 566 -0.15 -19.18 49.07
CA ALA A 566 -1.23 -19.98 49.62
C ALA A 566 -1.67 -21.03 48.58
N LEU A 567 -1.80 -22.29 48.97
CA LEU A 567 -2.15 -23.39 48.05
C LEU A 567 -3.48 -24.03 48.45
N GLU A 568 -4.46 -23.95 47.56
CA GLU A 568 -5.75 -24.62 47.66
C GLU A 568 -5.81 -25.76 46.62
N ASN A 569 -5.60 -27.01 47.05
CA ASN A 569 -5.81 -28.19 46.21
C ASN A 569 -7.23 -28.73 46.41
N ARG A 570 -8.13 -28.42 45.48
CA ARG A 570 -9.55 -28.82 45.57
C ARG A 570 -9.74 -30.31 45.31
N SER A 571 -10.92 -30.81 45.65
CA SER A 571 -11.31 -32.20 45.37
C SER A 571 -11.16 -32.53 43.89
N GLY A 572 -10.52 -33.67 43.59
CA GLY A 572 -10.13 -34.09 42.24
C GLY A 572 -8.75 -33.59 41.80
N GLY A 573 -8.26 -32.47 42.35
CA GLY A 573 -6.96 -31.91 42.03
C GLY A 573 -5.80 -32.78 42.52
N ARG A 574 -4.73 -32.83 41.72
CA ARG A 574 -3.50 -33.57 42.06
C ARG A 574 -2.31 -32.64 42.21
N VAL A 575 -1.58 -32.77 43.30
CA VAL A 575 -0.32 -32.07 43.54
C VAL A 575 0.78 -33.08 43.84
N VAL A 576 1.91 -32.97 43.15
CA VAL A 576 3.13 -33.74 43.40
C VAL A 576 4.24 -32.77 43.78
N ASN A 577 4.78 -32.91 44.98
CA ASN A 577 5.84 -32.08 45.49
C ASN A 577 7.15 -32.87 45.62
N THR A 578 8.19 -32.42 44.93
CA THR A 578 9.59 -32.80 45.11
C THR A 578 10.47 -31.63 45.54
N GLY A 579 9.93 -30.41 45.53
CA GLY A 579 10.59 -29.17 45.96
C GLY A 579 10.08 -28.70 47.32
N LEU A 580 9.93 -27.39 47.48
CA LEU A 580 9.45 -26.75 48.71
C LEU A 580 8.04 -26.18 48.52
N ILE A 581 7.11 -26.54 49.40
CA ILE A 581 5.84 -25.82 49.61
C ILE A 581 5.94 -25.12 50.95
N SER A 582 6.08 -23.80 50.95
CA SER A 582 6.19 -22.97 52.17
C SER A 582 5.02 -22.02 52.35
N GLY A 583 4.20 -21.84 51.32
CA GLY A 583 3.10 -20.90 51.35
C GLY A 583 1.96 -21.27 52.27
N THR A 584 1.24 -20.24 52.75
CA THR A 584 0.33 -20.36 53.88
C THR A 584 -1.00 -19.66 53.57
N PRO A 585 -2.16 -20.29 53.84
CA PRO A 585 -2.34 -21.69 54.25
C PRO A 585 -2.10 -22.69 53.10
N LEU A 586 -1.84 -23.95 53.45
CA LEU A 586 -1.96 -25.11 52.57
C LEU A 586 -3.26 -25.86 52.89
N THR A 587 -4.20 -25.90 51.96
CA THR A 587 -5.46 -26.65 52.08
C THR A 587 -5.51 -27.73 51.00
N ASN A 588 -5.65 -28.99 51.42
CA ASN A 588 -5.71 -30.14 50.54
C ASN A 588 -7.01 -30.93 50.72
N ALA A 589 -7.93 -30.78 49.76
CA ALA A 589 -9.12 -31.60 49.59
C ALA A 589 -8.98 -32.63 48.45
N GLY A 590 -7.95 -32.49 47.60
CA GLY A 590 -7.59 -33.42 46.54
C GLY A 590 -6.54 -34.45 46.97
N ALA A 591 -5.66 -34.84 46.05
CA ALA A 591 -4.51 -35.69 46.30
C ALA A 591 -3.22 -34.86 46.31
N LEU A 592 -2.45 -34.92 47.40
CA LEU A 592 -1.13 -34.29 47.54
C LEU A 592 -0.09 -35.35 47.92
N THR A 593 0.91 -35.53 47.08
CA THR A 593 2.05 -36.42 47.36
C THR A 593 3.30 -35.59 47.53
N ASN A 594 3.94 -35.68 48.70
CA ASN A 594 5.25 -35.12 48.99
C ASN A 594 6.29 -36.24 48.88
N GLN A 595 7.19 -36.18 47.90
CA GLN A 595 8.09 -37.28 47.54
C GLN A 595 9.48 -36.79 47.14
N ASN A 596 10.43 -37.71 46.95
CA ASN A 596 11.77 -37.41 46.43
C ASN A 596 12.51 -36.27 47.17
N LYS A 597 12.45 -36.26 48.50
CA LYS A 597 13.01 -35.20 49.37
C LYS A 597 12.24 -33.88 49.35
N GLY A 598 10.99 -33.90 48.88
CA GLY A 598 10.09 -32.77 48.96
C GLY A 598 9.86 -32.32 50.41
N GLN A 599 9.69 -31.03 50.58
CA GLN A 599 9.45 -30.38 51.86
C GLN A 599 8.13 -29.62 51.82
N ILE A 600 7.27 -29.87 52.81
CA ILE A 600 6.12 -29.03 53.11
C ILE A 600 6.43 -28.32 54.42
N SER A 601 6.51 -27.00 54.40
CA SER A 601 6.81 -26.13 55.55
C SER A 601 5.80 -24.99 55.70
N SER A 602 4.54 -25.23 55.36
CA SER A 602 3.47 -24.25 55.54
C SER A 602 3.15 -24.05 57.02
N THR A 603 2.89 -22.81 57.44
CA THR A 603 2.52 -22.53 58.84
C THR A 603 1.15 -23.09 59.21
N GLN A 604 0.25 -23.33 58.25
CA GLN A 604 -1.04 -23.95 58.49
C GLN A 604 -1.32 -24.97 57.39
N ILE A 605 -1.52 -26.23 57.77
CA ILE A 605 -1.82 -27.31 56.83
C ILE A 605 -3.17 -27.94 57.20
N ASN A 606 -4.12 -27.91 56.28
CA ASN A 606 -5.42 -28.55 56.42
C ASN A 606 -5.55 -29.66 55.38
N ASN A 607 -5.69 -30.91 55.82
CA ASN A 607 -5.91 -32.05 54.94
C ASN A 607 -7.32 -32.62 55.14
N SER A 608 -8.18 -32.49 54.14
CA SER A 608 -9.47 -33.19 54.04
C SER A 608 -9.51 -34.22 52.90
N GLY A 609 -8.52 -34.20 52.01
CA GLY A 609 -8.32 -35.17 50.95
C GLY A 609 -7.32 -36.26 51.33
N THR A 610 -6.45 -36.62 50.39
CA THR A 610 -5.33 -37.55 50.59
C THR A 610 -4.02 -36.81 50.62
N LEU A 611 -3.24 -36.99 51.67
CA LEU A 611 -1.87 -36.48 51.81
C LEU A 611 -0.92 -37.65 52.05
N THR A 612 0.02 -37.86 51.14
CA THR A 612 1.08 -38.86 51.28
C THR A 612 2.42 -38.16 51.45
N ASN A 613 3.14 -38.44 52.53
CA ASN A 613 4.52 -38.03 52.75
C ASN A 613 5.44 -39.24 52.53
N ASP A 614 6.04 -39.34 51.36
CA ASP A 614 6.87 -40.47 50.96
C ASP A 614 8.26 -40.47 51.63
N ASP A 615 8.97 -41.57 51.44
CA ASP A 615 10.29 -41.74 52.00
C ASP A 615 11.27 -40.62 51.62
N GLY A 616 12.10 -40.22 52.58
CA GLY A 616 13.04 -39.11 52.48
C GLY A 616 12.40 -37.72 52.48
N SER A 617 11.07 -37.61 52.50
CA SER A 617 10.33 -36.34 52.42
C SER A 617 9.89 -35.88 53.81
N SER A 618 9.72 -34.56 53.98
CA SER A 618 9.43 -33.97 55.29
C SER A 618 8.23 -33.04 55.29
N ILE A 619 7.42 -33.13 56.34
CA ILE A 619 6.38 -32.15 56.68
C ILE A 619 6.76 -31.46 57.99
N THR A 620 7.02 -30.17 57.91
CA THR A 620 7.22 -29.26 59.04
C THR A 620 6.08 -28.25 59.06
N SER A 621 5.72 -27.77 60.26
CA SER A 621 4.78 -26.67 60.39
C SER A 621 5.02 -25.97 61.70
N ALA A 622 5.01 -24.63 61.68
CA ALA A 622 5.04 -23.83 62.89
C ALA A 622 3.70 -23.89 63.66
N ALA A 623 2.59 -24.21 62.99
CA ALA A 623 1.31 -24.48 63.64
C ALA A 623 0.88 -25.94 63.45
N THR A 624 -0.44 -26.16 63.44
CA THR A 624 -1.02 -27.50 63.43
C THR A 624 -1.29 -27.97 62.00
N LEU A 625 -0.87 -29.20 61.71
CA LEU A 625 -1.35 -30.03 60.62
C LEU A 625 -2.70 -30.65 61.05
N ALA A 626 -3.80 -30.09 60.57
CA ALA A 626 -5.14 -30.59 60.85
C ALA A 626 -5.56 -31.62 59.79
N ASN A 627 -5.79 -32.87 60.21
CA ASN A 627 -6.19 -33.96 59.34
C ASN A 627 -7.65 -34.36 59.61
N THR A 628 -8.48 -34.27 58.57
CA THR A 628 -9.88 -34.77 58.52
C THR A 628 -10.07 -35.79 57.39
N GLY A 629 -9.06 -35.96 56.53
CA GLY A 629 -9.02 -36.95 55.45
C GLY A 629 -8.02 -38.06 55.71
N ALA A 630 -7.38 -38.55 54.65
CA ALA A 630 -6.35 -39.59 54.72
C ALA A 630 -4.94 -39.00 54.72
N LEU A 631 -4.12 -39.37 55.71
CA LEU A 631 -2.70 -39.03 55.80
C LEU A 631 -1.86 -40.31 55.88
N THR A 632 -0.96 -40.51 54.93
CA THR A 632 0.03 -41.59 54.97
C THR A 632 1.43 -41.01 55.14
N ASN A 633 2.14 -41.41 56.19
CA ASN A 633 3.51 -40.99 56.46
C ASN A 633 4.51 -42.14 56.28
N ASN A 634 5.26 -42.10 55.20
CA ASN A 634 6.43 -42.93 54.93
C ASN A 634 7.75 -42.14 55.08
N GLY A 635 7.69 -40.86 55.44
CA GLY A 635 8.84 -39.97 55.66
C GLY A 635 8.91 -39.46 57.10
N THR A 636 9.19 -38.15 57.26
CA THR A 636 9.22 -37.49 58.58
C THR A 636 8.14 -36.42 58.69
N ILE A 637 7.32 -36.47 59.75
CA ILE A 637 6.43 -35.37 60.16
C ILE A 637 6.94 -34.78 61.46
N ALA A 638 7.38 -33.53 61.43
CA ALA A 638 7.77 -32.77 62.62
C ALA A 638 6.74 -31.70 63.01
N ALA A 639 5.70 -31.49 62.18
CA ALA A 639 4.56 -30.63 62.51
C ALA A 639 3.76 -31.17 63.70
N LYS A 640 3.13 -30.29 64.48
CA LYS A 640 2.07 -30.69 65.41
C LYS A 640 0.92 -31.28 64.59
N LEU A 641 0.56 -32.53 64.81
CA LEU A 641 -0.49 -33.24 64.10
C LEU A 641 -1.76 -33.32 64.95
N ASP A 642 -2.86 -32.83 64.41
CA ASP A 642 -4.21 -32.96 64.98
C ASP A 642 -5.06 -33.79 64.03
N ASN A 643 -5.25 -35.07 64.37
CA ASN A 643 -6.12 -35.98 63.65
C ASN A 643 -7.55 -35.86 64.17
N LYS A 644 -8.37 -35.14 63.42
CA LYS A 644 -9.75 -34.80 63.76
C LYS A 644 -10.72 -35.94 63.43
N GLN A 645 -12.00 -35.73 63.74
CA GLN A 645 -13.09 -36.64 63.39
C GLN A 645 -13.04 -37.04 61.90
N ASN A 646 -13.17 -38.34 61.63
CA ASN A 646 -13.05 -38.97 60.30
C ASN A 646 -11.64 -38.96 59.68
N GLY A 647 -10.68 -38.30 60.33
CA GLY A 647 -9.28 -38.33 59.92
C GLY A 647 -8.66 -39.70 60.13
N THR A 648 -7.97 -40.20 59.11
CA THR A 648 -7.18 -41.43 59.20
C THR A 648 -5.71 -41.13 58.99
N VAL A 649 -4.85 -41.58 59.90
CA VAL A 649 -3.39 -41.47 59.78
C VAL A 649 -2.79 -42.87 59.73
N THR A 650 -1.98 -43.15 58.71
CA THR A 650 -1.12 -44.34 58.65
C THR A 650 0.33 -43.89 58.76
N ASN A 651 0.99 -44.19 59.88
CA ASN A 651 2.40 -43.88 60.10
C ASN A 651 3.28 -45.12 59.89
N ASN A 652 4.11 -45.09 58.85
CA ASN A 652 5.06 -46.16 58.52
C ASN A 652 6.51 -45.76 58.80
N LYS A 653 6.79 -44.48 59.10
CA LYS A 653 8.10 -43.97 59.52
C LYS A 653 7.97 -43.01 60.70
N THR A 654 8.44 -41.78 60.61
CA THR A 654 8.71 -40.97 61.81
C THR A 654 7.73 -39.83 61.97
N ILE A 655 7.12 -39.71 63.15
CA ILE A 655 6.41 -38.51 63.62
C ILE A 655 7.10 -38.03 64.89
N THR A 656 7.70 -36.84 64.85
CA THR A 656 8.38 -36.21 65.99
C THR A 656 7.58 -35.07 66.63
N GLY A 657 6.64 -34.49 65.89
CA GLY A 657 5.75 -33.46 66.42
C GLY A 657 4.72 -34.02 67.40
N VAL A 658 4.11 -33.13 68.20
CA VAL A 658 3.01 -33.48 69.11
C VAL A 658 1.82 -34.01 68.29
N VAL A 659 1.23 -35.11 68.74
CA VAL A 659 0.09 -35.76 68.08
C VAL A 659 -1.14 -35.70 68.99
N THR A 660 -2.26 -35.24 68.46
CA THR A 660 -3.58 -35.36 69.06
C THR A 660 -4.46 -36.19 68.15
N ASN A 661 -5.06 -37.27 68.69
CA ASN A 661 -6.08 -38.04 68.01
C ASN A 661 -7.43 -37.74 68.66
N ALA A 662 -8.25 -36.94 67.98
CA ALA A 662 -9.55 -36.52 68.49
C ALA A 662 -10.57 -37.65 68.43
N SER A 663 -11.72 -37.44 69.07
CA SER A 663 -12.86 -38.36 69.01
C SER A 663 -13.28 -38.67 67.56
N GLY A 664 -13.37 -39.95 67.21
CA GLY A 664 -13.69 -40.41 65.85
C GLY A 664 -12.52 -40.33 64.84
N GLY A 665 -11.32 -39.95 65.28
CA GLY A 665 -10.08 -40.06 64.50
C GLY A 665 -9.43 -41.44 64.67
N SER A 666 -8.77 -41.93 63.61
CA SER A 666 -8.04 -43.19 63.62
C SER A 666 -6.56 -43.03 63.27
N ILE A 667 -5.68 -43.57 64.10
CA ILE A 667 -4.23 -43.67 63.83
C ILE A 667 -3.79 -45.13 63.78
N THR A 668 -3.11 -45.52 62.70
CA THR A 668 -2.39 -46.78 62.58
C THR A 668 -0.90 -46.49 62.55
N ASN A 669 -0.18 -46.84 63.61
CA ASN A 669 1.28 -46.82 63.64
C ASN A 669 1.80 -48.19 63.21
N GLY A 670 2.26 -48.32 61.96
CA GLY A 670 2.75 -49.56 61.39
C GLY A 670 4.02 -50.09 62.07
N GLU A 671 4.45 -51.30 61.73
CA GLU A 671 5.59 -51.99 62.38
C GLU A 671 6.89 -51.18 62.35
N ASN A 672 7.12 -50.43 61.27
CA ASN A 672 8.29 -49.56 61.10
C ASN A 672 8.03 -48.11 61.56
N GLY A 673 6.83 -47.81 62.04
CA GLY A 673 6.40 -46.50 62.48
C GLY A 673 6.95 -46.14 63.86
N THR A 674 7.40 -44.90 64.03
CA THR A 674 7.82 -44.29 65.28
C THR A 674 7.06 -43.00 65.53
N ILE A 675 6.43 -42.86 66.69
CA ILE A 675 5.87 -41.61 67.21
C ILE A 675 6.66 -41.22 68.46
N SER A 676 7.52 -40.21 68.35
CA SER A 676 8.39 -39.77 69.46
C SER A 676 7.96 -38.46 70.10
N GLY A 677 7.07 -37.70 69.46
CA GLY A 677 6.41 -36.55 70.10
C GLY A 677 5.36 -37.00 71.11
N SER A 678 4.91 -36.08 71.97
CA SER A 678 3.80 -36.37 72.91
C SER A 678 2.54 -36.77 72.14
N LEU A 679 1.84 -37.79 72.61
CA LEU A 679 0.63 -38.34 71.99
C LEU A 679 -0.54 -38.28 72.96
N THR A 680 -1.60 -37.60 72.55
CA THR A 680 -2.89 -37.59 73.26
C THR A 680 -3.93 -38.32 72.42
N ASN A 681 -4.54 -39.38 72.98
CA ASN A 681 -5.72 -40.00 72.40
C ASN A 681 -6.96 -39.57 73.19
N GLU A 682 -7.83 -38.78 72.57
CA GLU A 682 -9.08 -38.35 73.19
C GLU A 682 -10.10 -39.49 73.20
N SER A 683 -11.09 -39.38 74.10
CA SER A 683 -12.16 -40.36 74.23
C SER A 683 -12.89 -40.58 72.89
N GLY A 684 -12.94 -41.83 72.43
CA GLY A 684 -13.53 -42.21 71.14
C GLY A 684 -12.57 -42.11 69.93
N GLY A 685 -11.31 -41.71 70.12
CA GLY A 685 -10.25 -41.88 69.12
C GLY A 685 -9.69 -43.31 69.16
N THR A 686 -9.31 -43.86 67.99
CA THR A 686 -8.73 -45.21 67.87
C THR A 686 -7.26 -45.17 67.49
N ILE A 687 -6.42 -45.91 68.23
CA ILE A 687 -5.00 -46.11 67.89
C ILE A 687 -4.71 -47.61 67.77
N SER A 688 -4.18 -48.01 66.62
CA SER A 688 -3.60 -49.33 66.39
C SER A 688 -2.10 -49.21 66.27
N ASN A 689 -1.36 -49.76 67.23
CA ASN A 689 0.10 -49.65 67.27
C ASN A 689 0.78 -51.00 67.02
N GLY A 690 1.47 -51.13 65.89
CA GLY A 690 2.45 -52.19 65.62
C GLY A 690 3.90 -51.74 65.75
N GLY A 691 4.16 -50.42 65.82
CA GLY A 691 5.50 -49.83 65.90
C GLY A 691 5.88 -49.29 67.28
N THR A 692 6.73 -48.26 67.30
CA THR A 692 7.24 -47.62 68.53
C THR A 692 6.50 -46.32 68.84
N ILE A 693 6.11 -46.13 70.10
CA ILE A 693 5.60 -44.85 70.62
C ILE A 693 6.38 -44.51 71.90
N SER A 694 7.15 -43.42 71.92
CA SER A 694 8.15 -43.13 72.96
C SER A 694 8.06 -41.75 73.62
N GLY A 695 7.17 -40.86 73.16
CA GLY A 695 6.88 -39.57 73.82
C GLY A 695 6.06 -39.69 75.12
N GLU A 696 5.61 -38.55 75.68
CA GLU A 696 4.62 -38.56 76.76
C GLU A 696 3.23 -38.93 76.22
N HIS A 697 2.52 -39.87 76.87
CA HIS A 697 1.23 -40.38 76.41
C HIS A 697 0.10 -40.08 77.39
N GLY A 698 -0.97 -39.44 76.90
CA GLY A 698 -2.23 -39.27 77.62
C GLY A 698 -3.34 -40.08 76.97
N ILE A 699 -3.93 -41.02 77.71
CA ILE A 699 -5.08 -41.83 77.26
C ILE A 699 -6.31 -41.32 78.02
N GLY A 700 -7.29 -40.77 77.30
CA GLY A 700 -8.56 -40.26 77.84
C GLY A 700 -9.73 -41.21 77.63
#